data_AF-A0A517PYI7-F1
#
_entry.id   AF-A0A517PYI7-F1
#
_cell.length_a   1.000
_cell.length_b   1.000
_cell.length_c   1.000
_cell.angle_alpha   90.00
_cell.angle_beta   90.00
_cell.angle_gamma   90.00
#
_symmetry.space_group_name_H-M   'P 1'
#
loop_
_entity.id
_entity.type
_entity.pdbx_description
1 polymer ?
#
loop_
_entity_poly.entity_id
_entity_poly.type
_entity_poly.pdbx_seq_one_letter_code
_entity_poly.pdbx_strand_id
1 'polypeptide(L)'
;MALVYSYLRFSSKKQELGDSKRRQLELGQKWIARNKHTESNLKFQDLGVSAFRGRNKHSGALKKFITMCQAGDIEPGAILLVENLDRLSREGADEAFVMFKQILSAGVNIAVLKPDERLYTKESIKDFFSLLMPLMYFHIAYIESKNKSDRLKSSWNNKRDKKEIFNKRCPAWIGYDDEKKCFVLNSGAKAIQFIFEQTAEGQSQKQILKSLQKQINPIGTSGKWNLSYIAKVLNDTATYGELQPMEYDHQKGKKVPAGQPIEDYYPAAISQDLWYMAQNEKGKRKPNIAKHDPYVNIFKGLVFNANDRHSMHMIRSRRKSDYQRRLVSYGHIRKLDDSDSVSVDLSELNRMFLETLLAIQPSDISPTQTNSQKDISKCESALIDIKKRMKEVETAMIDAAGSPISILVSSLNKLEEQKKEYKKRLSELKSQQHNNAIDMLYMAEFLSKSPNENELRQRLHSKMVDAIDKIWIKPEKHYGKVYALVEIFWANKTTMTEFVIGHGVADVSIKGTTAIHHNFGTPASPKLFAFDLRDQKSANRMVLHKLAKQCNEIKPYELPDKIPATLNEAIDVWINIQRAEQKKGSFRVIIPQIARFKEFTAKNKITRKSHFKDGIQFKWQKYLLKKIKTEDISQGTARNTYNRARQFLRWWEVKIEFPTCGFLMKK
;
A
#
# COMPACT_ATOMS: atom_id res chain seq x y z
N MET A 1 -9.89 -39.54 29.59
CA MET A 1 -10.52 -38.20 29.67
C MET A 1 -10.03 -37.40 28.47
N ALA A 2 -10.93 -36.92 27.61
CA ALA A 2 -10.52 -36.24 26.37
C ALA A 2 -10.51 -34.71 26.54
N LEU A 3 -9.64 -34.04 25.78
CA LEU A 3 -9.62 -32.59 25.67
C LEU A 3 -10.64 -32.13 24.62
N VAL A 4 -11.51 -31.19 24.99
CA VAL A 4 -12.64 -30.74 24.17
C VAL A 4 -12.42 -29.32 23.67
N TYR A 5 -12.50 -29.13 22.36
CA TYR A 5 -12.38 -27.85 21.69
C TYR A 5 -13.77 -27.40 21.21
N SER A 6 -14.32 -26.39 21.85
CA SER A 6 -15.61 -25.80 21.48
C SER A 6 -15.48 -24.92 20.24
N TYR A 7 -16.20 -25.27 19.17
CA TYR A 7 -16.29 -24.44 17.96
C TYR A 7 -17.64 -23.72 17.87
N LEU A 8 -17.57 -22.40 17.90
CA LEU A 8 -18.73 -21.50 17.92
C LEU A 8 -18.82 -20.72 16.61
N ARG A 9 -19.99 -20.72 16.00
CA ARG A 9 -20.24 -19.98 14.75
C ARG A 9 -21.64 -19.40 14.69
N PHE A 10 -21.76 -18.20 14.13
CA PHE A 10 -23.04 -17.65 13.69
C PHE A 10 -22.85 -16.69 12.51
N SER A 11 -23.90 -16.56 11.70
CA SER A 11 -23.83 -15.92 10.38
C SER A 11 -23.87 -14.40 10.35
N SER A 12 -24.38 -13.73 11.39
CA SER A 12 -24.49 -12.27 11.37
C SER A 12 -24.19 -11.67 12.73
N LYS A 13 -23.55 -10.49 12.75
CA LYS A 13 -23.28 -9.74 13.98
C LYS A 13 -24.55 -9.42 14.78
N LYS A 14 -25.73 -9.34 14.15
CA LYS A 14 -27.01 -9.20 14.86
C LYS A 14 -27.32 -10.39 15.78
N GLN A 15 -26.82 -11.58 15.46
CA GLN A 15 -26.95 -12.79 16.30
C GLN A 15 -26.02 -12.78 17.51
N GLU A 16 -25.02 -11.88 17.54
CA GLU A 16 -24.14 -11.67 18.69
C GLU A 16 -24.86 -11.02 19.87
N LEU A 17 -25.82 -10.12 19.57
CA LEU A 17 -26.70 -9.46 20.56
C LEU A 17 -27.83 -10.36 21.05
N GLY A 18 -28.03 -11.53 20.43
CA GLY A 18 -29.06 -12.50 20.82
C GLY A 18 -28.49 -13.68 21.61
N ASP A 19 -29.35 -14.64 21.95
CA ASP A 19 -29.01 -15.77 22.82
C ASP A 19 -28.09 -16.84 22.18
N SER A 20 -27.65 -16.64 20.94
CA SER A 20 -26.98 -17.68 20.15
C SER A 20 -25.61 -18.09 20.71
N LYS A 21 -24.84 -17.15 21.27
CA LYS A 21 -23.51 -17.42 21.84
C LYS A 21 -23.62 -18.06 23.23
N ARG A 22 -24.45 -17.47 24.11
CA ARG A 22 -24.69 -17.97 25.47
C ARG A 22 -25.21 -19.41 25.43
N ARG A 23 -26.25 -19.67 24.64
CA ARG A 23 -26.86 -21.00 24.49
C ARG A 23 -25.87 -22.06 24.01
N GLN A 24 -25.01 -21.76 23.03
CA GLN A 24 -24.02 -22.73 22.53
C GLN A 24 -22.96 -23.05 23.59
N LEU A 25 -22.51 -22.04 24.34
CA LEU A 25 -21.56 -22.22 25.44
C LEU A 25 -22.16 -23.05 26.58
N GLU A 26 -23.37 -22.73 27.03
CA GLU A 26 -24.05 -23.46 28.10
C GLU A 26 -24.31 -24.93 27.73
N LEU A 27 -24.76 -25.20 26.50
CA LEU A 27 -24.94 -26.56 26.01
C LEU A 27 -23.62 -27.33 25.98
N GLY A 28 -22.54 -26.69 25.49
CA GLY A 28 -21.23 -27.31 25.44
C GLY A 28 -20.67 -27.62 26.82
N GLN A 29 -20.75 -26.68 27.75
CA GLN A 29 -20.27 -26.85 29.13
C GLN A 29 -21.02 -27.96 29.87
N LYS A 30 -22.36 -28.03 29.72
CA LYS A 30 -23.16 -29.12 30.29
C LYS A 30 -22.74 -30.48 29.75
N TRP A 31 -22.49 -30.56 28.43
CA TRP A 31 -22.06 -31.79 27.80
C TRP A 31 -20.66 -32.23 28.26
N ILE A 32 -19.71 -31.30 28.34
CA ILE A 32 -18.34 -31.55 28.81
C ILE A 32 -18.36 -32.05 30.27
N ALA A 33 -19.12 -31.38 31.14
CA ALA A 33 -19.25 -31.75 32.54
C ALA A 33 -19.87 -33.14 32.71
N ARG A 34 -20.99 -33.43 32.01
CA ARG A 34 -21.69 -34.72 32.09
C ARG A 34 -20.82 -35.88 31.61
N ASN A 35 -20.03 -35.68 30.55
CA ASN A 35 -19.16 -36.71 29.98
C ASN A 35 -17.77 -36.77 30.64
N LYS A 36 -17.54 -36.00 31.72
CA LYS A 36 -16.28 -35.95 32.47
C LYS A 36 -15.09 -35.71 31.52
N HIS A 37 -15.18 -34.68 30.69
CA HIS A 37 -14.11 -34.24 29.80
C HIS A 37 -13.53 -32.90 30.25
N THR A 38 -12.36 -32.53 29.72
CA THR A 38 -11.70 -31.26 30.03
C THR A 38 -11.94 -30.26 28.90
N GLU A 39 -12.42 -29.06 29.23
CA GLU A 39 -12.52 -27.99 28.23
C GLU A 39 -11.14 -27.41 27.92
N SER A 40 -10.84 -27.22 26.64
CA SER A 40 -9.61 -26.58 26.18
C SER A 40 -9.63 -25.07 26.38
N ASN A 41 -8.47 -24.50 26.73
CA ASN A 41 -8.28 -23.05 26.80
C ASN A 41 -8.31 -22.38 25.42
N LEU A 42 -8.21 -23.15 24.33
CA LEU A 42 -8.24 -22.64 22.95
C LEU A 42 -9.67 -22.51 22.45
N LYS A 43 -10.11 -21.27 22.23
CA LYS A 43 -11.45 -20.94 21.72
C LYS A 43 -11.43 -20.77 20.20
N PHE A 44 -12.24 -21.57 19.49
CA PHE A 44 -12.41 -21.44 18.04
C PHE A 44 -13.75 -20.78 17.74
N GLN A 45 -13.71 -19.56 17.21
CA GLN A 45 -14.92 -18.75 17.05
C GLN A 45 -14.93 -18.04 15.69
N ASP A 46 -15.96 -18.29 14.88
CA ASP A 46 -16.25 -17.57 13.64
C ASP A 46 -17.54 -16.74 13.82
N LEU A 47 -17.40 -15.58 14.48
CA LEU A 47 -18.50 -14.74 14.91
C LEU A 47 -18.93 -13.74 13.81
N GLY A 48 -20.21 -13.77 13.43
CA GLY A 48 -20.81 -12.76 12.57
C GLY A 48 -20.36 -12.79 11.11
N VAL A 49 -19.84 -13.94 10.66
CA VAL A 49 -19.26 -14.12 9.32
C VAL A 49 -20.27 -14.85 8.42
N SER A 50 -20.71 -14.19 7.34
CA SER A 50 -21.61 -14.82 6.36
C SER A 50 -20.87 -15.83 5.50
N ALA A 51 -21.18 -17.11 5.68
CA ALA A 51 -20.63 -18.26 4.97
C ALA A 51 -21.38 -18.57 3.67
N PHE A 52 -21.64 -17.56 2.84
CA PHE A 52 -22.23 -17.77 1.50
C PHE A 52 -21.28 -17.28 0.39
N ARG A 53 -20.14 -16.71 0.77
CA ARG A 53 -19.23 -16.02 -0.13
C ARG A 53 -17.85 -16.60 0.14
N GLY A 54 -17.39 -17.47 -0.76
CA GLY A 54 -16.12 -18.20 -0.72
C GLY A 54 -14.83 -17.38 -0.56
N ARG A 55 -14.89 -16.11 -0.15
CA ARG A 55 -13.75 -15.39 0.42
C ARG A 55 -13.27 -15.97 1.75
N ASN A 56 -14.10 -16.76 2.45
CA ASN A 56 -13.69 -17.46 3.67
C ASN A 56 -13.12 -18.87 3.41
N LYS A 57 -12.94 -19.27 2.14
CA LYS A 57 -12.30 -20.55 1.73
C LYS A 57 -10.93 -20.80 2.40
N HIS A 58 -10.28 -19.75 2.92
CA HIS A 58 -8.89 -19.80 3.37
C HIS A 58 -8.58 -19.17 4.75
N SER A 59 -9.55 -18.70 5.54
CA SER A 59 -9.22 -17.85 6.72
C SER A 59 -10.13 -17.93 7.97
N GLY A 60 -10.83 -19.04 8.23
CA GLY A 60 -11.69 -19.21 9.42
C GLY A 60 -11.03 -19.95 10.60
N ALA A 61 -11.60 -19.82 11.80
CA ALA A 61 -11.13 -20.50 13.01
C ALA A 61 -11.18 -22.04 12.87
N LEU A 62 -12.17 -22.57 12.16
CA LEU A 62 -12.23 -24.01 11.84
C LEU A 62 -11.06 -24.48 10.97
N LYS A 63 -10.63 -23.64 10.02
CA LYS A 63 -9.46 -23.98 9.18
C LYS A 63 -8.18 -23.98 10.00
N LYS A 64 -8.03 -23.01 10.92
CA LYS A 64 -6.94 -23.01 11.90
C LYS A 64 -6.96 -24.28 12.75
N PHE A 65 -8.13 -24.71 13.22
CA PHE A 65 -8.30 -25.97 13.94
C PHE A 65 -7.83 -27.16 13.11
N ILE A 66 -8.29 -27.29 11.86
CA ILE A 66 -7.87 -28.37 10.95
C ILE A 66 -6.36 -28.34 10.71
N THR A 67 -5.76 -27.15 10.53
CA THR A 67 -4.30 -27.01 10.39
C THR A 67 -3.56 -27.44 11.67
N MET A 68 -4.09 -27.14 12.85
CA MET A 68 -3.56 -27.61 14.13
C MET A 68 -3.69 -29.13 14.28
N CYS A 69 -4.80 -29.73 13.82
CA CYS A 69 -4.95 -31.19 13.78
C CYS A 69 -3.91 -31.83 12.84
N GLN A 70 -3.69 -31.23 11.67
CA GLN A 70 -2.74 -31.72 10.67
C GLN A 70 -1.27 -31.53 11.09
N ALA A 71 -0.97 -30.46 11.82
CA ALA A 71 0.35 -30.24 12.43
C ALA A 71 0.58 -31.16 13.64
N GLY A 72 -0.48 -31.72 14.23
CA GLY A 72 -0.43 -32.55 15.44
C GLY A 72 -0.35 -31.73 16.73
N ASP A 73 -0.71 -30.44 16.68
CA ASP A 73 -0.87 -29.57 17.86
C ASP A 73 -2.09 -29.96 18.73
N ILE A 74 -2.97 -30.81 18.18
CA ILE A 74 -4.15 -31.36 18.83
C ILE A 74 -3.94 -32.86 18.97
N GLU A 75 -3.97 -33.35 20.20
CA GLU A 75 -3.73 -34.77 20.49
C GLU A 75 -4.82 -35.66 19.86
N PRO A 76 -4.44 -36.81 19.27
CA PRO A 76 -5.41 -37.83 18.86
C PRO A 76 -6.31 -38.25 20.02
N GLY A 77 -7.60 -38.39 19.76
CA GLY A 77 -8.63 -38.63 20.77
C GLY A 77 -9.25 -37.36 21.36
N ALA A 78 -8.73 -36.18 21.01
CA ALA A 78 -9.40 -34.91 21.28
C ALA A 78 -10.76 -34.83 20.57
N ILE A 79 -11.64 -33.97 21.10
CA ILE A 79 -13.00 -33.82 20.60
C ILE A 79 -13.21 -32.38 20.11
N LEU A 80 -13.62 -32.23 18.86
CA LEU A 80 -14.21 -30.99 18.35
C LEU A 80 -15.70 -30.99 18.70
N LEU A 81 -16.11 -30.08 19.56
CA LEU A 81 -17.50 -29.94 19.97
C LEU A 81 -18.20 -28.87 19.13
N VAL A 82 -19.27 -29.26 18.47
CA VAL A 82 -20.14 -28.37 17.68
C VAL A 82 -21.58 -28.48 18.11
N GLU A 83 -22.30 -27.37 18.07
CA GLU A 83 -23.73 -27.37 18.37
C GLU A 83 -24.51 -28.24 17.39
N ASN A 84 -24.27 -28.06 16.10
CA ASN A 84 -24.89 -28.79 14.99
C ASN A 84 -23.94 -28.75 13.78
N LEU A 85 -24.16 -29.64 12.82
CA LEU A 85 -23.26 -29.83 11.67
C LEU A 85 -23.19 -28.62 10.72
N ASP A 86 -24.25 -27.83 10.61
CA ASP A 86 -24.28 -26.58 9.81
C ASP A 86 -23.25 -25.52 10.27
N ARG A 87 -22.60 -25.72 11.43
CA ARG A 87 -21.52 -24.87 11.95
C ARG A 87 -20.23 -25.13 11.20
N LEU A 88 -19.98 -26.37 10.79
CA LEU A 88 -18.75 -26.74 10.08
C LEU A 88 -18.64 -26.03 8.73
N SER A 89 -19.69 -26.05 7.91
CA SER A 89 -19.77 -25.21 6.71
C SER A 89 -21.21 -24.96 6.29
N ARG A 90 -21.42 -23.84 5.58
CA ARG A 90 -22.68 -23.50 4.90
C ARG A 90 -22.51 -23.32 3.39
N GLU A 91 -21.30 -23.53 2.89
CA GLU A 91 -20.94 -23.45 1.47
C GLU A 91 -20.66 -24.88 1.00
N GLY A 92 -21.48 -25.39 0.08
CA GLY A 92 -21.34 -26.70 -0.56
C GLY A 92 -21.40 -27.91 0.38
N ALA A 93 -22.35 -28.82 0.16
CA ALA A 93 -22.42 -30.06 0.94
C ALA A 93 -21.10 -30.87 0.88
N ASP A 94 -20.48 -30.91 -0.30
CA ASP A 94 -19.25 -31.67 -0.55
C ASP A 94 -18.04 -31.09 0.20
N GLU A 95 -17.87 -29.77 0.20
CA GLU A 95 -16.74 -29.12 0.88
C GLU A 95 -16.81 -29.31 2.40
N ALA A 96 -18.02 -29.19 2.98
CA ALA A 96 -18.28 -29.47 4.39
C ALA A 96 -17.92 -30.92 4.75
N PHE A 97 -18.31 -31.85 3.88
CA PHE A 97 -18.07 -33.27 4.06
C PHE A 97 -16.58 -33.63 3.95
N VAL A 98 -15.83 -32.98 3.07
CA VAL A 98 -14.37 -33.12 3.00
C VAL A 98 -13.71 -32.70 4.30
N MET A 99 -14.07 -31.54 4.86
CA MET A 99 -13.51 -31.07 6.14
C MET A 99 -13.86 -31.99 7.30
N PHE A 100 -15.10 -32.46 7.36
CA PHE A 100 -15.56 -33.43 8.34
C PHE A 100 -14.70 -34.69 8.34
N LYS A 101 -14.47 -35.28 7.16
CA LYS A 101 -13.59 -36.45 7.01
C LYS A 101 -12.13 -36.16 7.37
N GLN A 102 -11.63 -34.97 7.06
CA GLN A 102 -10.25 -34.57 7.39
C GLN A 102 -10.01 -34.52 8.90
N ILE A 103 -10.96 -33.99 9.67
CA ILE A 103 -10.89 -33.93 11.14
C ILE A 103 -10.87 -35.34 11.74
N LEU A 104 -11.80 -36.20 11.32
CA LEU A 104 -11.87 -37.58 11.79
C LEU A 104 -10.62 -38.39 11.39
N SER A 105 -10.11 -38.17 10.17
CA SER A 105 -8.89 -38.83 9.67
C SER A 105 -7.64 -38.44 10.46
N ALA A 106 -7.62 -37.20 10.97
CA ALA A 106 -6.55 -36.69 11.85
C ALA A 106 -6.64 -37.25 13.28
N GLY A 107 -7.60 -38.12 13.58
CA GLY A 107 -7.76 -38.74 14.90
C GLY A 107 -8.51 -37.88 15.91
N VAL A 108 -9.16 -36.81 15.46
CA VAL A 108 -10.00 -35.95 16.30
C VAL A 108 -11.46 -36.36 16.12
N ASN A 109 -12.14 -36.63 17.22
CA ASN A 109 -13.56 -36.99 17.21
C ASN A 109 -14.42 -35.73 17.09
N ILE A 110 -15.61 -35.83 16.49
CA ILE A 110 -16.55 -34.71 16.39
C ILE A 110 -17.78 -35.03 17.23
N ALA A 111 -18.00 -34.25 18.29
CA ALA A 111 -19.22 -34.32 19.08
C ALA A 111 -20.21 -33.26 18.56
N VAL A 112 -21.41 -33.71 18.18
CA VAL A 112 -22.52 -32.87 17.72
C VAL A 112 -23.60 -32.90 18.78
N LEU A 113 -24.10 -31.73 19.21
CA LEU A 113 -25.09 -31.63 20.29
C LEU A 113 -26.55 -31.66 19.82
N LYS A 114 -26.82 -31.24 18.58
CA LYS A 114 -28.16 -31.11 18.00
C LYS A 114 -28.21 -31.62 16.55
N PRO A 115 -29.36 -32.17 16.12
CA PRO A 115 -30.59 -32.34 16.90
C PRO A 115 -30.51 -33.42 17.97
N ASP A 116 -29.68 -34.44 17.76
CA ASP A 116 -29.35 -35.46 18.74
C ASP A 116 -27.85 -35.43 19.05
N GLU A 117 -27.50 -35.85 20.26
CA GLU A 117 -26.09 -35.98 20.64
C GLU A 117 -25.45 -37.17 19.93
N ARG A 118 -24.42 -36.90 19.13
CA ARG A 118 -23.67 -37.93 18.41
C ARG A 118 -22.18 -37.67 18.45
N LEU A 119 -21.41 -38.73 18.65
CA LEU A 119 -19.95 -38.71 18.57
C LEU A 119 -19.51 -39.44 17.30
N TYR A 120 -18.85 -38.71 16.41
CA TYR A 120 -18.24 -39.26 15.21
C TYR A 120 -16.75 -39.49 15.46
N THR A 121 -16.28 -40.68 15.13
CA THR A 121 -14.89 -41.09 15.30
C THR A 121 -14.27 -41.47 13.96
N LYS A 122 -13.00 -41.87 13.97
CA LYS A 122 -12.32 -42.34 12.77
C LYS A 122 -12.97 -43.61 12.18
N GLU A 123 -13.53 -44.46 13.04
CA GLU A 123 -14.27 -45.66 12.66
C GLU A 123 -15.57 -45.32 11.94
N SER A 124 -16.22 -44.20 12.30
CA SER A 124 -17.41 -43.70 11.62
C SER A 124 -17.17 -43.38 10.13
N ILE A 125 -15.91 -43.22 9.69
CA ILE A 125 -15.57 -43.04 8.27
C ILE A 125 -15.71 -44.36 7.49
N LYS A 126 -15.51 -45.49 8.17
CA LYS A 126 -15.54 -46.83 7.55
C LYS A 126 -16.97 -47.35 7.38
N ASP A 127 -17.92 -46.79 8.13
CA ASP A 127 -19.34 -47.12 8.01
C ASP A 127 -20.07 -46.07 7.15
N PHE A 128 -20.58 -46.51 6.01
CA PHE A 128 -21.34 -45.67 5.08
C PHE A 128 -22.60 -45.07 5.74
N PHE A 129 -23.30 -45.83 6.58
CA PHE A 129 -24.54 -45.36 7.23
C PHE A 129 -24.26 -44.24 8.24
N SER A 130 -23.13 -44.32 8.95
CA SER A 130 -22.66 -43.26 9.86
C SER A 130 -22.37 -41.94 9.15
N LEU A 131 -22.02 -41.95 7.86
CA LEU A 131 -21.69 -40.75 7.07
C LEU A 131 -22.89 -40.13 6.33
N LEU A 132 -23.97 -40.89 6.13
CA LEU A 132 -25.16 -40.43 5.41
C LEU A 132 -25.82 -39.23 6.11
N MET A 133 -25.97 -39.31 7.42
CA MET A 133 -26.59 -38.24 8.23
C MET A 133 -25.80 -36.93 8.16
N PRO A 134 -24.47 -36.92 8.38
CA PRO A 134 -23.66 -35.72 8.15
C PRO A 134 -23.84 -35.09 6.78
N LEU A 135 -23.80 -35.90 5.72
CA LEU A 135 -23.96 -35.43 4.35
C LEU A 135 -25.33 -34.78 4.12
N MET A 136 -26.41 -35.40 4.61
CA MET A 136 -27.76 -34.84 4.52
C MET A 136 -27.88 -33.50 5.26
N TYR A 137 -27.33 -33.39 6.46
CA TYR A 137 -27.37 -32.12 7.21
C TYR A 137 -26.60 -31.01 6.50
N PHE A 138 -25.43 -31.31 5.91
CA PHE A 138 -24.70 -30.32 5.10
C PHE A 138 -25.49 -29.90 3.86
N HIS A 139 -26.20 -30.84 3.22
CA HIS A 139 -27.06 -30.56 2.08
C HIS A 139 -28.27 -29.68 2.44
N ILE A 140 -28.95 -29.96 3.56
CA ILE A 140 -30.06 -29.14 4.07
C ILE A 140 -29.58 -27.73 4.41
N ALA A 141 -28.45 -27.60 5.10
CA ALA A 141 -27.87 -26.30 5.43
C ALA A 141 -27.52 -25.48 4.18
N TYR A 142 -27.03 -26.14 3.12
CA TYR A 142 -26.79 -25.53 1.82
C TYR A 142 -28.09 -25.06 1.16
N ILE A 143 -29.12 -25.91 1.10
CA ILE A 143 -30.44 -25.56 0.55
C ILE A 143 -31.03 -24.37 1.30
N GLU A 144 -30.98 -24.36 2.63
CA GLU A 144 -31.52 -23.25 3.43
C GLU A 144 -30.79 -21.93 3.13
N SER A 145 -29.45 -21.98 3.03
CA SER A 145 -28.62 -20.84 2.67
C SER A 145 -28.95 -20.32 1.26
N LYS A 146 -29.11 -21.24 0.29
CA LYS A 146 -29.51 -20.93 -1.09
C LYS A 146 -30.91 -20.31 -1.13
N ASN A 147 -31.90 -20.94 -0.51
CA ASN A 147 -33.27 -20.44 -0.43
C ASN A 147 -33.35 -19.07 0.24
N LYS A 148 -32.54 -18.81 1.27
CA LYS A 148 -32.46 -17.48 1.90
C LYS A 148 -31.86 -16.45 0.94
N SER A 149 -30.85 -16.81 0.17
CA SER A 149 -30.28 -15.96 -0.88
C SER A 149 -31.32 -15.64 -1.96
N ASP A 150 -32.06 -16.66 -2.41
CA ASP A 150 -33.09 -16.52 -3.45
C ASP A 150 -34.31 -15.73 -2.93
N ARG A 151 -34.71 -15.92 -1.68
CA ARG A 151 -35.72 -15.09 -0.98
C ARG A 151 -35.28 -13.65 -0.82
N LEU A 152 -34.01 -13.41 -0.50
CA LEU A 152 -33.46 -12.05 -0.47
C LEU A 152 -33.51 -11.45 -1.87
N LYS A 153 -33.01 -12.14 -2.90
CA LYS A 153 -33.06 -11.67 -4.29
C LYS A 153 -34.48 -11.35 -4.75
N SER A 154 -35.44 -12.24 -4.51
CA SER A 154 -36.85 -11.99 -4.82
C SER A 154 -37.44 -10.83 -4.01
N SER A 155 -37.11 -10.68 -2.72
CA SER A 155 -37.50 -9.51 -1.94
C SER A 155 -36.89 -8.21 -2.49
N TRP A 156 -35.61 -8.24 -2.92
CA TRP A 156 -34.95 -7.11 -3.58
C TRP A 156 -35.61 -6.79 -4.93
N ASN A 157 -36.00 -7.80 -5.71
CA ASN A 157 -36.72 -7.62 -6.97
C ASN A 157 -38.12 -7.02 -6.73
N ASN A 158 -38.89 -7.57 -5.79
CA ASN A 158 -40.23 -7.05 -5.46
C ASN A 158 -40.18 -5.60 -4.97
N LYS A 159 -39.17 -5.23 -4.17
CA LYS A 159 -38.97 -3.83 -3.77
C LYS A 159 -38.62 -2.93 -4.97
N ARG A 160 -37.96 -3.49 -6.01
CA ARG A 160 -37.58 -2.75 -7.23
C ARG A 160 -38.80 -2.46 -8.06
N ASP A 161 -39.64 -3.47 -8.23
CA ASP A 161 -40.89 -3.35 -8.97
C ASP A 161 -41.84 -2.35 -8.29
N LYS A 162 -41.85 -2.30 -6.94
CA LYS A 162 -42.65 -1.34 -6.16
C LYS A 162 -42.01 0.04 -5.98
N LYS A 163 -40.82 0.30 -6.54
CA LYS A 163 -40.02 1.53 -6.34
C LYS A 163 -39.84 1.93 -4.85
N GLU A 164 -39.85 0.97 -3.94
CA GLU A 164 -39.73 1.23 -2.49
C GLU A 164 -38.28 1.57 -2.12
N ILE A 165 -38.09 2.43 -1.11
CA ILE A 165 -36.75 2.79 -0.61
C ILE A 165 -36.07 1.56 -0.01
N PHE A 166 -35.05 1.05 -0.69
CA PHE A 166 -34.39 -0.21 -0.30
C PHE A 166 -33.45 -0.08 0.89
N ASN A 167 -32.78 1.07 1.00
CA ASN A 167 -31.84 1.40 2.05
C ASN A 167 -31.68 2.93 2.14
N LYS A 168 -31.27 3.42 3.31
CA LYS A 168 -31.05 4.86 3.56
C LYS A 168 -29.72 5.39 3.00
N ARG A 169 -28.98 4.61 2.21
CA ARG A 169 -27.67 5.02 1.69
C ARG A 169 -27.88 5.82 0.41
N CYS A 170 -27.56 7.09 0.47
CA CYS A 170 -27.75 8.04 -0.62
C CYS A 170 -26.44 8.75 -1.02
N PRO A 171 -26.40 9.40 -2.20
CA PRO A 171 -25.33 10.32 -2.57
C PRO A 171 -25.14 11.46 -1.55
N ALA A 172 -23.97 12.09 -1.56
CA ALA A 172 -23.59 13.08 -0.53
C ALA A 172 -24.46 14.36 -0.51
N TRP A 173 -25.15 14.66 -1.61
CA TRP A 173 -26.06 15.82 -1.72
C TRP A 173 -27.52 15.49 -1.33
N ILE A 174 -27.77 14.26 -0.90
CA ILE A 174 -29.09 13.75 -0.52
C ILE A 174 -29.03 13.31 0.94
N GLY A 175 -30.07 13.62 1.70
CA GLY A 175 -30.35 13.11 3.04
C GLY A 175 -31.59 12.22 3.03
N TYR A 176 -31.81 11.51 4.13
CA TYR A 176 -33.04 10.75 4.38
C TYR A 176 -33.79 11.44 5.54
N ASP A 177 -35.04 11.79 5.30
CA ASP A 177 -35.95 12.34 6.32
C ASP A 177 -36.69 11.16 6.98
N ASP A 178 -36.42 10.92 8.26
CA ASP A 178 -37.01 9.81 9.02
C ASP A 178 -38.51 10.00 9.29
N GLU A 179 -38.99 11.24 9.36
CA GLU A 179 -40.40 11.56 9.62
C GLU A 179 -41.23 11.35 8.36
N LYS A 180 -40.75 11.87 7.22
CA LYS A 180 -41.42 11.76 5.91
C LYS A 180 -41.12 10.44 5.19
N LYS A 181 -40.18 9.66 5.73
CA LYS A 181 -39.69 8.40 5.15
C LYS A 181 -39.25 8.53 3.69
N CYS A 182 -38.74 9.69 3.30
CA CYS A 182 -38.36 10.00 1.91
C CYS A 182 -36.95 10.60 1.81
N PHE A 183 -36.41 10.66 0.60
CA PHE A 183 -35.16 11.34 0.33
C PHE A 183 -35.38 12.83 0.13
N VAL A 184 -34.51 13.66 0.72
CA VAL A 184 -34.55 15.11 0.63
C VAL A 184 -33.18 15.66 0.24
N LEU A 185 -33.14 16.76 -0.52
CA LEU A 185 -31.88 17.41 -0.85
C LEU A 185 -31.28 18.08 0.39
N ASN A 186 -29.97 17.98 0.55
CA ASN A 186 -29.24 18.69 1.60
C ASN A 186 -28.46 19.89 1.02
N SER A 187 -27.66 20.56 1.86
CA SER A 187 -26.87 21.73 1.45
C SER A 187 -25.89 21.46 0.30
N GLY A 188 -25.51 20.20 0.06
CA GLY A 188 -24.65 19.77 -1.02
C GLY A 188 -25.29 19.85 -2.41
N ALA A 189 -26.62 19.95 -2.52
CA ALA A 189 -27.31 20.07 -3.80
C ALA A 189 -26.86 21.30 -4.60
N LYS A 190 -26.56 22.41 -3.91
CA LYS A 190 -26.00 23.63 -4.52
C LYS A 190 -24.68 23.37 -5.26
N ALA A 191 -23.86 22.46 -4.75
CA ALA A 191 -22.60 22.08 -5.40
C ALA A 191 -22.83 21.31 -6.69
N ILE A 192 -23.87 20.46 -6.72
CA ILE A 192 -24.24 19.67 -7.90
C ILE A 192 -24.77 20.60 -8.98
N GLN A 193 -25.72 21.48 -8.63
CA GLN A 193 -26.24 22.49 -9.54
C GLN A 193 -25.11 23.31 -10.17
N PHE A 194 -24.20 23.85 -9.35
CA PHE A 194 -23.03 24.59 -9.82
C PHE A 194 -22.14 23.78 -10.78
N ILE A 195 -21.86 22.51 -10.47
CA ILE A 195 -21.05 21.64 -11.34
C ILE A 195 -21.66 21.52 -12.74
N PHE A 196 -22.99 21.33 -12.81
CA PHE A 196 -23.66 21.13 -14.08
C PHE A 196 -23.82 22.42 -14.89
N GLU A 197 -24.23 23.52 -14.24
CA GLU A 197 -24.31 24.85 -14.87
C GLU A 197 -22.97 25.26 -15.49
N GLN A 198 -21.88 25.19 -14.72
CA GLN A 198 -20.55 25.54 -15.21
C GLN A 198 -20.06 24.59 -16.32
N THR A 199 -20.46 23.31 -16.28
CA THR A 199 -20.10 22.36 -17.35
C THR A 199 -20.83 22.69 -18.65
N ALA A 200 -22.13 23.04 -18.56
CA ALA A 200 -22.98 23.47 -19.65
C ALA A 200 -22.55 24.83 -20.24
N GLU A 201 -21.96 25.70 -19.43
CA GLU A 201 -21.30 26.94 -19.88
C GLU A 201 -19.94 26.71 -20.60
N GLY A 202 -19.50 25.46 -20.73
CA GLY A 202 -18.26 25.16 -21.43
C GLY A 202 -17.00 25.15 -20.53
N GLN A 203 -17.12 25.31 -19.21
CA GLN A 203 -15.95 25.23 -18.32
C GLN A 203 -15.37 23.81 -18.18
N SER A 204 -14.04 23.71 -18.18
CA SER A 204 -13.36 22.43 -17.95
C SER A 204 -13.46 21.99 -16.48
N GLN A 205 -13.45 20.67 -16.23
CA GLN A 205 -13.46 20.12 -14.87
C GLN A 205 -12.35 20.69 -13.96
N LYS A 206 -11.22 21.12 -14.54
CA LYS A 206 -10.13 21.80 -13.80
C LYS A 206 -10.50 23.22 -13.37
N GLN A 207 -11.20 23.98 -14.23
CA GLN A 207 -11.72 25.30 -13.88
C GLN A 207 -12.81 25.17 -12.82
N ILE A 208 -13.75 24.24 -13.02
CA ILE A 208 -14.83 23.94 -12.06
C ILE A 208 -14.26 23.57 -10.70
N LEU A 209 -13.23 22.71 -10.64
CA LEU A 209 -12.55 22.36 -9.39
C LEU A 209 -11.99 23.60 -8.66
N LYS A 210 -11.34 24.51 -9.40
CA LYS A 210 -10.76 25.73 -8.83
C LYS A 210 -11.85 26.67 -8.31
N SER A 211 -12.97 26.80 -9.01
CA SER A 211 -14.11 27.62 -8.60
C SER A 211 -14.83 27.02 -7.38
N LEU A 212 -15.10 25.70 -7.40
CA LEU A 212 -15.67 24.95 -6.28
C LEU A 212 -14.86 25.11 -5.00
N GLN A 213 -13.54 24.93 -5.07
CA GLN A 213 -12.65 25.05 -3.92
C GLN A 213 -12.68 26.43 -3.26
N LYS A 214 -13.08 27.48 -4.00
CA LYS A 214 -13.19 28.85 -3.47
C LYS A 214 -14.57 29.17 -2.92
N GLN A 215 -15.61 28.61 -3.52
CA GLN A 215 -16.99 29.07 -3.30
C GLN A 215 -17.83 28.09 -2.47
N ILE A 216 -17.53 26.79 -2.51
CA ILE A 216 -18.41 25.76 -1.93
C ILE A 216 -17.58 24.75 -1.14
N ASN A 217 -17.98 24.51 0.11
CA ASN A 217 -17.34 23.52 0.97
C ASN A 217 -17.43 22.10 0.36
N PRO A 218 -16.38 21.28 0.46
CA PRO A 218 -16.40 19.89 -0.01
C PRO A 218 -17.51 19.07 0.61
N ILE A 219 -18.22 18.29 -0.21
CA ILE A 219 -19.25 17.35 0.23
C ILE A 219 -18.69 15.92 0.30
N GLY A 220 -19.18 15.13 1.26
CA GLY A 220 -18.76 13.74 1.48
C GLY A 220 -17.58 13.56 2.44
N THR A 221 -17.13 12.31 2.58
CA THR A 221 -16.21 11.89 3.67
C THR A 221 -14.74 12.31 3.47
N SER A 222 -14.33 12.69 2.25
CA SER A 222 -12.93 13.05 1.97
C SER A 222 -12.55 14.45 2.45
N GLY A 223 -13.53 15.31 2.76
CA GLY A 223 -13.31 16.70 3.16
C GLY A 223 -12.59 17.57 2.12
N LYS A 224 -12.46 17.10 0.86
CA LYS A 224 -11.75 17.78 -0.23
C LYS A 224 -12.39 17.49 -1.58
N TRP A 225 -12.53 18.53 -2.41
CA TRP A 225 -12.88 18.41 -3.82
C TRP A 225 -11.75 17.79 -4.63
N ASN A 226 -12.09 16.92 -5.58
CA ASN A 226 -11.13 16.34 -6.52
C ASN A 226 -11.77 16.12 -7.90
N LEU A 227 -10.93 16.04 -8.93
CA LEU A 227 -11.37 15.85 -10.33
C LEU A 227 -12.19 14.57 -10.51
N SER A 228 -11.80 13.48 -9.84
CA SER A 228 -12.48 12.19 -9.97
C SER A 228 -13.91 12.26 -9.43
N TYR A 229 -14.15 13.04 -8.38
CA TYR A 229 -15.48 13.25 -7.81
C TYR A 229 -16.36 14.07 -8.75
N ILE A 230 -15.85 15.16 -9.33
CA ILE A 230 -16.57 15.94 -10.35
C ILE A 230 -16.92 15.05 -11.55
N ALA A 231 -15.96 14.27 -12.05
CA ALA A 231 -16.20 13.32 -13.14
C ALA A 231 -17.23 12.26 -12.76
N LYS A 232 -17.24 11.78 -11.51
CA LYS A 232 -18.25 10.84 -11.01
C LYS A 232 -19.65 11.49 -11.02
N VAL A 233 -19.79 12.68 -10.43
CA VAL A 233 -21.06 13.43 -10.36
C VAL A 233 -21.64 13.69 -11.75
N LEU A 234 -20.80 14.10 -12.71
CA LEU A 234 -21.21 14.30 -14.11
C LEU A 234 -21.65 13.03 -14.84
N ASN A 235 -21.50 11.84 -14.26
CA ASN A 235 -21.98 10.57 -14.83
C ASN A 235 -23.02 9.91 -13.92
N ASP A 236 -23.43 10.56 -12.82
CA ASP A 236 -24.34 9.99 -11.83
C ASP A 236 -25.77 10.42 -12.16
N THR A 237 -26.63 9.48 -12.54
CA THR A 237 -28.03 9.76 -12.92
C THR A 237 -28.90 10.12 -11.71
N ALA A 238 -28.41 9.86 -10.49
CA ALA A 238 -29.05 10.31 -9.25
C ALA A 238 -29.07 11.85 -9.10
N THR A 239 -28.36 12.57 -9.96
CA THR A 239 -28.36 14.04 -10.00
C THR A 239 -29.70 14.60 -10.49
N TYR A 240 -30.37 13.93 -11.41
CA TYR A 240 -31.73 14.27 -11.89
C TYR A 240 -32.81 13.32 -11.37
N GLY A 241 -32.49 12.46 -10.39
CA GLY A 241 -33.47 11.67 -9.64
C GLY A 241 -33.52 10.17 -9.96
N GLU A 242 -32.73 9.70 -10.92
CA GLU A 242 -32.77 8.30 -11.37
C GLU A 242 -31.79 7.40 -10.58
N LEU A 243 -32.20 6.17 -10.28
CA LEU A 243 -31.33 5.14 -9.71
C LEU A 243 -31.20 3.97 -10.68
N GLN A 244 -29.99 3.67 -11.15
CA GLN A 244 -29.67 2.40 -11.80
C GLN A 244 -29.28 1.35 -10.74
N PRO A 245 -30.10 0.31 -10.48
CA PRO A 245 -29.69 -0.76 -9.58
C PRO A 245 -28.53 -1.54 -10.21
N MET A 246 -27.57 -1.93 -9.38
CA MET A 246 -26.38 -2.68 -9.80
C MET A 246 -26.29 -3.99 -9.01
N GLU A 247 -26.02 -5.09 -9.71
CA GLU A 247 -25.71 -6.39 -9.12
C GLU A 247 -24.23 -6.72 -9.33
N TYR A 248 -23.65 -7.57 -8.49
CA TYR A 248 -22.27 -8.01 -8.66
C TYR A 248 -22.25 -9.31 -9.47
N ASP A 249 -21.69 -9.25 -10.67
CA ASP A 249 -21.44 -10.42 -11.50
C ASP A 249 -20.20 -11.14 -10.96
N HIS A 250 -20.42 -12.32 -10.38
CA HIS A 250 -19.37 -13.14 -9.77
C HIS A 250 -18.44 -13.80 -10.80
N GLN A 251 -18.87 -13.99 -12.04
CA GLN A 251 -18.03 -14.56 -13.11
C GLN A 251 -17.08 -13.50 -13.65
N LYS A 252 -17.58 -12.26 -13.83
CA LYS A 252 -16.79 -11.14 -14.37
C LYS A 252 -16.06 -10.33 -13.31
N GLY A 253 -16.32 -10.60 -12.03
CA GLY A 253 -15.72 -9.88 -10.89
C GLY A 253 -16.04 -8.38 -10.87
N LYS A 254 -17.17 -7.96 -11.43
CA LYS A 254 -17.54 -6.54 -11.56
C LYS A 254 -19.03 -6.31 -11.34
N LYS A 255 -19.40 -5.08 -11.02
CA LYS A 255 -20.82 -4.69 -10.93
C LYS A 255 -21.41 -4.50 -12.34
N VAL A 256 -22.62 -5.01 -12.54
CA VAL A 256 -23.39 -4.91 -13.78
C VAL A 256 -24.77 -4.30 -13.48
N PRO A 257 -25.37 -3.56 -14.42
CA PRO A 257 -26.75 -3.10 -14.28
C PRO A 257 -27.72 -4.24 -14.03
N ALA A 258 -28.67 -4.04 -13.11
CA ALA A 258 -29.67 -5.03 -12.73
C ALA A 258 -31.08 -4.46 -12.95
N GLY A 259 -31.69 -4.83 -14.07
CA GLY A 259 -33.00 -4.31 -14.48
C GLY A 259 -32.94 -2.90 -15.07
N GLN A 260 -34.12 -2.33 -15.31
CA GLN A 260 -34.28 -0.96 -15.83
C GLN A 260 -33.93 0.09 -14.76
N PRO A 261 -33.51 1.29 -15.15
CA PRO A 261 -33.38 2.41 -14.24
C PRO A 261 -34.72 2.76 -13.56
N ILE A 262 -34.64 3.19 -12.30
CA ILE A 262 -35.80 3.62 -11.52
C ILE A 262 -35.84 5.15 -11.55
N GLU A 263 -36.77 5.70 -12.31
CA GLU A 263 -37.08 7.13 -12.37
C GLU A 263 -37.71 7.61 -11.06
N ASP A 264 -37.48 8.89 -10.74
CA ASP A 264 -37.98 9.61 -9.55
C ASP A 264 -37.69 8.94 -8.20
N TYR A 265 -36.60 8.16 -8.13
CA TYR A 265 -36.18 7.51 -6.89
C TYR A 265 -35.57 8.49 -5.89
N TYR A 266 -34.83 9.49 -6.39
CA TYR A 266 -34.21 10.55 -5.60
C TYR A 266 -34.82 11.91 -5.96
N PRO A 267 -34.84 12.88 -5.02
CA PRO A 267 -35.17 14.26 -5.39
C PRO A 267 -34.10 14.78 -6.36
N ALA A 268 -34.55 15.32 -7.49
CA ALA A 268 -33.68 15.85 -8.52
C ALA A 268 -32.97 17.12 -8.03
N ALA A 269 -31.63 17.12 -8.04
CA ALA A 269 -30.82 18.29 -7.74
C ALA A 269 -30.70 19.24 -8.95
N ILE A 270 -30.90 18.70 -10.16
CA ILE A 270 -30.87 19.41 -11.45
C ILE A 270 -31.97 18.86 -12.37
N SER A 271 -32.32 19.61 -13.40
CA SER A 271 -33.20 19.10 -14.46
C SER A 271 -32.46 18.11 -15.38
N GLN A 272 -33.23 17.22 -16.00
CA GLN A 272 -32.72 16.28 -17.00
C GLN A 272 -32.15 17.03 -18.23
N ASP A 273 -32.76 18.15 -18.62
CA ASP A 273 -32.26 19.02 -19.70
C ASP A 273 -30.86 19.57 -19.39
N LEU A 274 -30.64 20.08 -18.17
CA LEU A 274 -29.34 20.59 -17.76
C LEU A 274 -28.29 19.47 -17.75
N TRP A 275 -28.69 18.26 -17.37
CA TRP A 275 -27.82 17.09 -17.44
C TRP A 275 -27.39 16.80 -18.89
N TYR A 276 -28.33 16.77 -19.84
CA TYR A 276 -28.02 16.55 -21.25
C TYR A 276 -27.19 17.68 -21.86
N MET A 277 -27.46 18.93 -21.52
CA MET A 277 -26.63 20.08 -21.95
C MET A 277 -25.18 19.93 -21.49
N ALA A 278 -24.97 19.63 -20.19
CA ALA A 278 -23.64 19.41 -19.65
C ALA A 278 -22.93 18.21 -20.30
N GLN A 279 -23.66 17.14 -20.61
CA GLN A 279 -23.11 15.95 -21.25
C GLN A 279 -22.74 16.18 -22.71
N ASN A 280 -23.55 16.96 -23.44
CA ASN A 280 -23.23 17.40 -24.80
C ASN A 280 -21.93 18.23 -24.82
N GLU A 281 -21.83 19.25 -23.96
CA GLU A 281 -20.61 20.06 -23.82
C GLU A 281 -19.40 19.25 -23.37
N LYS A 282 -19.60 18.26 -22.50
CA LYS A 282 -18.56 17.31 -22.11
C LYS A 282 -18.14 16.41 -23.27
N GLY A 283 -19.07 15.98 -24.12
CA GLY A 283 -18.82 15.17 -25.32
C GLY A 283 -18.09 15.92 -26.43
N LYS A 284 -18.39 17.22 -26.62
CA LYS A 284 -17.69 18.11 -27.57
C LYS A 284 -16.20 18.23 -27.26
N ARG A 285 -15.83 18.12 -25.98
CA ARG A 285 -14.43 18.11 -25.56
C ARG A 285 -13.84 16.77 -25.99
N LYS A 286 -13.04 16.78 -27.07
CA LYS A 286 -12.22 15.62 -27.44
C LYS A 286 -11.53 15.13 -26.18
N PRO A 287 -11.72 13.85 -25.76
CA PRO A 287 -10.88 13.31 -24.72
C PRO A 287 -9.45 13.55 -25.20
N ASN A 288 -8.64 14.22 -24.38
CA ASN A 288 -7.21 14.02 -24.46
C ASN A 288 -7.02 12.56 -24.08
N ILE A 289 -7.24 11.66 -25.03
CA ILE A 289 -6.64 10.34 -25.03
C ILE A 289 -5.17 10.68 -25.13
N ALA A 290 -4.56 10.92 -23.97
CA ALA A 290 -3.12 10.91 -23.87
C ALA A 290 -2.73 9.59 -24.51
N LYS A 291 -2.09 9.65 -25.69
CA LYS A 291 -1.56 8.46 -26.34
C LYS A 291 -0.88 7.66 -25.25
N HIS A 292 -1.40 6.46 -24.98
CA HIS A 292 -0.84 5.60 -23.96
C HIS A 292 0.65 5.49 -24.28
N ASP A 293 1.52 5.99 -23.39
CA ASP A 293 2.95 5.86 -23.60
C ASP A 293 3.23 4.36 -23.55
N PRO A 294 3.65 3.70 -24.65
CA PRO A 294 3.87 2.26 -24.65
C PRO A 294 4.98 1.85 -23.68
N TYR A 295 5.78 2.83 -23.23
CA TYR A 295 6.85 2.61 -22.28
C TYR A 295 6.37 2.09 -20.93
N VAL A 296 6.92 0.94 -20.53
CA VAL A 296 6.65 0.31 -19.24
C VAL A 296 7.62 0.84 -18.18
N ASN A 297 7.08 1.53 -17.18
CA ASN A 297 7.86 1.97 -16.02
C ASN A 297 8.01 0.84 -14.99
N ILE A 298 9.22 0.29 -14.83
CA ILE A 298 9.53 -0.79 -13.87
C ILE A 298 9.37 -0.38 -12.40
N PHE A 299 9.35 0.92 -12.13
CA PHE A 299 9.25 1.49 -10.78
C PHE A 299 7.83 1.84 -10.34
N LYS A 300 6.82 1.52 -11.16
CA LYS A 300 5.43 1.93 -10.94
C LYS A 300 4.93 1.42 -9.59
N GLY A 301 4.55 2.33 -8.69
CA GLY A 301 4.01 1.98 -7.37
C GLY A 301 5.05 1.63 -6.30
N LEU A 302 6.35 1.63 -6.63
CA LEU A 302 7.43 1.31 -5.69
C LEU A 302 8.18 2.54 -5.18
N VAL A 303 8.12 3.68 -5.88
CA VAL A 303 8.97 4.85 -5.63
C VAL A 303 8.25 5.98 -4.88
N PHE A 304 8.93 6.51 -3.86
CA PHE A 304 8.47 7.60 -3.01
C PHE A 304 9.53 8.71 -2.92
N ASN A 305 9.08 9.96 -2.87
CA ASN A 305 9.97 11.11 -2.67
C ASN A 305 10.25 11.28 -1.17
N ALA A 306 11.52 11.36 -0.78
CA ALA A 306 11.93 11.46 0.62
C ALA A 306 11.65 12.83 1.25
N ASN A 307 11.59 13.91 0.46
CA ASN A 307 11.37 15.28 0.95
C ASN A 307 9.91 15.52 1.31
N ASP A 308 8.96 15.05 0.49
CA ASP A 308 7.52 15.29 0.69
C ASP A 308 6.69 14.03 0.99
N ARG A 309 7.32 12.84 0.98
CA ARG A 309 6.72 11.53 1.29
C ARG A 309 5.60 11.08 0.36
N HIS A 310 5.42 11.73 -0.78
CA HIS A 310 4.43 11.33 -1.76
C HIS A 310 5.02 10.32 -2.76
N SER A 311 4.15 9.52 -3.39
CA SER A 311 4.53 8.64 -4.49
C SER A 311 5.08 9.44 -5.67
N MET A 312 6.09 8.91 -6.37
CA MET A 312 6.59 9.54 -7.58
C MET A 312 5.94 8.92 -8.83
N HIS A 313 5.56 9.77 -9.77
CA HIS A 313 4.94 9.37 -11.03
C HIS A 313 5.81 9.75 -12.22
N MET A 314 5.78 8.90 -13.24
CA MET A 314 6.41 9.20 -14.52
C MET A 314 5.62 10.29 -15.23
N ILE A 315 6.33 11.33 -15.66
CA ILE A 315 5.85 12.33 -16.60
C ILE A 315 6.70 12.29 -17.86
N ARG A 316 6.06 12.57 -19.00
CA ARG A 316 6.73 12.76 -20.29
C ARG A 316 6.86 14.25 -20.56
N SER A 317 8.06 14.69 -20.89
CA SER A 317 8.37 16.10 -21.12
C SER A 317 9.15 16.26 -22.42
N ARG A 318 8.79 17.26 -23.24
CA ARG A 318 9.44 17.50 -24.53
C ARG A 318 10.81 18.15 -24.33
N ARG A 319 11.84 17.61 -24.99
CA ARG A 319 13.20 18.14 -25.02
C ARG A 319 13.63 18.30 -26.48
N LYS A 320 13.58 19.53 -27.01
CA LYS A 320 13.85 19.83 -28.42
C LYS A 320 13.04 18.91 -29.35
N SER A 321 13.71 18.00 -30.07
CA SER A 321 13.16 17.03 -31.03
C SER A 321 12.73 15.69 -30.41
N ASP A 322 13.04 15.44 -29.13
CA ASP A 322 12.77 14.16 -28.46
C ASP A 322 11.96 14.35 -27.15
N TYR A 323 11.55 13.26 -26.52
CA TYR A 323 10.83 13.23 -25.26
C TYR A 323 11.67 12.58 -24.17
N GLN A 324 11.79 13.28 -23.05
CA GLN A 324 12.44 12.77 -21.85
C GLN A 324 11.39 12.35 -20.82
N ARG A 325 11.58 11.17 -20.23
CA ARG A 325 10.77 10.65 -19.13
C ARG A 325 11.42 11.00 -17.81
N ARG A 326 10.62 11.48 -16.87
CA ARG A 326 11.08 11.92 -15.54
C ARG A 326 10.16 11.39 -14.46
N LEU A 327 10.70 11.09 -13.29
CA LEU A 327 9.90 10.87 -12.09
C LEU A 327 9.70 12.20 -11.36
N VAL A 328 8.46 12.48 -10.99
CA VAL A 328 8.06 13.69 -10.26
C VAL A 328 7.13 13.31 -9.12
N SER A 329 7.29 13.96 -7.97
CA SER A 329 6.39 13.75 -6.84
C SER A 329 4.93 14.01 -7.22
N TYR A 330 4.03 13.13 -6.75
CA TYR A 330 2.59 13.33 -6.86
C TYR A 330 2.15 14.67 -6.28
N GLY A 331 2.73 15.07 -5.14
CA GLY A 331 2.44 16.36 -4.52
C GLY A 331 2.66 17.52 -5.48
N HIS A 332 3.79 17.49 -6.22
CA HIS A 332 4.11 18.53 -7.19
C HIS A 332 3.20 18.50 -8.41
N ILE A 333 2.88 17.31 -8.94
CA ILE A 333 1.93 17.15 -10.05
C ILE A 333 0.56 17.73 -9.69
N ARG A 334 0.16 17.59 -8.42
CA ARG A 334 -1.11 18.11 -7.89
C ARG A 334 -1.02 19.53 -7.34
N LYS A 335 0.15 20.16 -7.39
CA LYS A 335 0.41 21.51 -6.85
C LYS A 335 0.01 21.63 -5.38
N LEU A 336 0.30 20.61 -4.58
CA LEU A 336 0.13 20.65 -3.13
C LEU A 336 1.20 21.56 -2.50
N ASP A 337 0.84 22.19 -1.39
CA ASP A 337 1.78 22.98 -0.59
C ASP A 337 2.92 22.08 -0.06
N ASP A 338 4.12 22.67 0.06
CA ASP A 338 5.36 21.99 0.48
C ASP A 338 5.81 20.78 -0.36
N SER A 339 5.24 20.58 -1.54
CA SER A 339 5.64 19.50 -2.45
C SER A 339 7.00 19.74 -3.13
N ASP A 340 7.73 18.66 -3.35
CA ASP A 340 9.05 18.71 -3.96
C ASP A 340 8.97 18.80 -5.49
N SER A 341 9.45 19.92 -6.02
CA SER A 341 9.47 20.21 -7.46
C SER A 341 10.61 19.57 -8.24
N VAL A 342 11.58 18.93 -7.57
CA VAL A 342 12.74 18.37 -8.26
C VAL A 342 12.36 17.06 -8.97
N SER A 343 12.50 17.06 -10.28
CA SER A 343 12.26 15.90 -11.14
C SER A 343 13.54 15.08 -11.35
N VAL A 344 13.43 13.76 -11.31
CA VAL A 344 14.54 12.82 -11.53
C VAL A 344 14.49 12.25 -12.93
N ASP A 345 15.64 12.12 -13.60
CA ASP A 345 15.73 11.47 -14.91
C ASP A 345 15.46 9.96 -14.78
N LEU A 346 14.43 9.48 -15.48
CA LEU A 346 14.04 8.07 -15.41
C LEU A 346 15.04 7.16 -16.11
N SER A 347 15.67 7.59 -17.19
CA SER A 347 16.66 6.79 -17.92
C SER A 347 17.92 6.59 -17.09
N GLU A 348 18.38 7.65 -16.41
CA GLU A 348 19.53 7.59 -15.50
C GLU A 348 19.24 6.70 -14.29
N LEU A 349 18.05 6.81 -13.70
CA LEU A 349 17.61 5.93 -12.63
C LEU A 349 17.53 4.46 -13.07
N ASN A 350 16.97 4.18 -14.26
CA ASN A 350 16.93 2.81 -14.79
C ASN A 350 18.34 2.24 -14.94
N ARG A 351 19.25 2.98 -15.57
CA ARG A 351 20.63 2.52 -15.81
C ARG A 351 21.32 2.16 -14.49
N MET A 352 21.34 3.10 -13.54
CA MET A 352 21.99 2.89 -12.24
C MET A 352 21.33 1.79 -11.41
N PHE A 353 20.00 1.69 -11.48
CA PHE A 353 19.27 0.61 -10.79
C PHE A 353 19.63 -0.77 -11.36
N LEU A 354 19.66 -0.92 -12.69
CA LEU A 354 20.02 -2.19 -13.34
C LEU A 354 21.48 -2.57 -13.04
N GLU A 355 22.42 -1.61 -13.09
CA GLU A 355 23.81 -1.82 -12.67
C GLU A 355 23.90 -2.25 -11.19
N THR A 356 23.07 -1.65 -10.33
CA THR A 356 22.98 -2.04 -8.92
C THR A 356 22.47 -3.48 -8.77
N LEU A 357 21.46 -3.88 -9.55
CA LEU A 357 20.98 -5.27 -9.56
C LEU A 357 22.09 -6.25 -9.95
N LEU A 358 22.90 -5.92 -10.96
CA LEU A 358 24.00 -6.77 -11.41
C LEU A 358 25.11 -6.95 -10.35
N ALA A 359 25.22 -6.04 -9.39
CA ALA A 359 26.17 -6.14 -8.29
C ALA A 359 25.64 -6.96 -7.09
N ILE A 360 24.36 -7.33 -7.09
CA ILE A 360 23.70 -8.00 -5.97
C ILE A 360 23.69 -9.53 -6.18
N GLN A 361 23.87 -10.30 -5.10
CA GLN A 361 23.75 -11.75 -5.15
C GLN A 361 22.30 -12.20 -4.97
N PRO A 362 21.88 -13.35 -5.55
CA PRO A 362 20.52 -13.89 -5.37
C PRO A 362 20.08 -14.04 -3.90
N SER A 363 21.04 -14.29 -2.99
CA SER A 363 20.80 -14.38 -1.54
C SER A 363 20.33 -13.07 -0.91
N ASP A 364 20.72 -11.93 -1.47
CA ASP A 364 20.47 -10.60 -0.86
C ASP A 364 19.05 -10.08 -1.16
N ILE A 365 18.43 -10.60 -2.22
CA ILE A 365 17.10 -10.21 -2.72
C ILE A 365 16.04 -11.28 -2.45
N SER A 366 16.45 -12.45 -1.94
CA SER A 366 15.54 -13.54 -1.61
C SER A 366 14.54 -13.07 -0.53
N PRO A 367 13.25 -12.94 -0.86
CA PRO A 367 12.28 -12.31 0.04
C PRO A 367 11.92 -13.25 1.19
N THR A 368 12.23 -12.89 2.44
CA THR A 368 11.78 -13.63 3.64
C THR A 368 10.27 -13.50 3.89
N GLN A 369 9.51 -12.75 3.10
CA GLN A 369 8.07 -12.57 3.31
C GLN A 369 7.28 -12.53 1.99
N THR A 370 7.32 -13.61 1.24
CA THR A 370 6.29 -13.96 0.24
C THR A 370 5.46 -15.16 0.71
N ASN A 371 4.37 -15.49 0.01
CA ASN A 371 3.63 -16.74 0.23
C ASN A 371 4.56 -17.97 0.24
N SER A 372 5.63 -17.94 -0.57
CA SER A 372 6.66 -18.98 -0.62
C SER A 372 7.47 -19.10 0.68
N GLN A 373 7.81 -18.01 1.38
CA GLN A 373 8.48 -18.13 2.69
C GLN A 373 7.57 -18.77 3.74
N LYS A 374 6.27 -18.44 3.73
CA LYS A 374 5.32 -19.10 4.65
C LYS A 374 5.32 -20.60 4.43
N ASP A 375 5.45 -21.06 3.20
CA ASP A 375 5.51 -22.49 2.89
C ASP A 375 6.88 -23.12 3.18
N ILE A 376 7.98 -22.37 3.03
CA ILE A 376 9.33 -22.77 3.47
C ILE A 376 9.39 -22.94 5.00
N SER A 377 8.94 -21.93 5.76
CA SER A 377 8.92 -21.98 7.23
C SER A 377 8.01 -23.10 7.75
N LYS A 378 6.87 -23.36 7.10
CA LYS A 378 6.04 -24.55 7.42
C LYS A 378 6.80 -25.86 7.22
N CYS A 379 7.54 -25.99 6.11
CA CYS A 379 8.33 -27.19 5.84
C CYS A 379 9.49 -27.36 6.85
N GLU A 380 10.14 -26.26 7.25
CA GLU A 380 11.19 -26.27 8.28
C GLU A 380 10.65 -26.67 9.65
N SER A 381 9.50 -26.11 10.07
CA SER A 381 8.81 -26.51 11.31
C SER A 381 8.42 -27.99 11.30
N ALA A 382 7.83 -28.49 10.21
CA ALA A 382 7.46 -29.90 10.08
C ALA A 382 8.68 -30.85 10.18
N LEU A 383 9.83 -30.46 9.64
CA LEU A 383 11.07 -31.24 9.76
C LEU A 383 11.63 -31.29 11.19
N ILE A 384 11.44 -30.23 11.97
CA ILE A 384 11.82 -30.19 13.39
C ILE A 384 10.94 -31.18 14.18
N ASP A 385 9.62 -31.16 13.95
CA ASP A 385 8.68 -32.04 14.63
C ASP A 385 8.89 -33.51 14.29
N ILE A 386 9.14 -33.84 13.01
CA ILE A 386 9.45 -35.21 12.58
C ILE A 386 10.74 -35.70 13.25
N LYS A 387 11.79 -34.87 13.32
CA LYS A 387 13.04 -35.23 14.03
C LYS A 387 12.80 -35.49 15.52
N LYS A 388 11.94 -34.70 16.16
CA LYS A 388 11.59 -34.90 17.57
C LYS A 388 10.87 -36.24 17.78
N ARG A 389 9.88 -36.55 16.95
CA ARG A 389 9.14 -37.83 16.99
C ARG A 389 10.04 -39.03 16.71
N MET A 390 10.98 -38.91 15.76
CA MET A 390 11.98 -39.97 15.54
C MET A 390 12.81 -40.24 16.79
N LYS A 391 13.28 -39.17 17.47
CA LYS A 391 14.04 -39.29 18.71
C LYS A 391 13.21 -39.94 19.82
N GLU A 392 11.94 -39.59 19.95
CA GLU A 392 11.01 -40.21 20.91
C GLU A 392 10.83 -41.73 20.63
N VAL A 393 10.69 -42.12 19.35
CA VAL A 393 10.61 -43.53 18.94
C VAL A 393 11.93 -44.27 19.19
N GLU A 394 13.08 -43.65 18.90
CA GLU A 394 14.41 -44.21 19.20
C GLU A 394 14.60 -44.43 20.70
N THR A 395 14.18 -43.48 21.54
CA THR A 395 14.27 -43.60 23.00
C THR A 395 13.36 -44.73 23.49
N ALA A 396 12.13 -44.82 22.97
CA ALA A 396 11.19 -45.90 23.27
C ALA A 396 11.68 -47.28 22.80
N MET A 397 12.51 -47.37 21.75
CA MET A 397 13.14 -48.62 21.34
C MET A 397 14.27 -49.06 22.29
N ILE A 398 15.00 -48.11 22.87
CA ILE A 398 16.08 -48.38 23.83
C ILE A 398 15.52 -48.86 25.17
N ASP A 399 14.40 -48.28 25.61
CA ASP A 399 13.78 -48.57 26.91
C ASP A 399 12.85 -49.80 26.88
N ALA A 400 12.51 -50.31 25.69
CA ALA A 400 11.56 -51.41 25.53
C ALA A 400 12.22 -52.80 25.63
N ALA A 401 12.31 -53.31 26.85
CA ALA A 401 12.39 -54.76 27.10
C ALA A 401 11.03 -55.40 26.78
N GLY A 402 10.75 -55.69 25.50
CA GLY A 402 9.67 -56.60 25.09
C GLY A 402 8.43 -56.02 24.39
N SER A 403 8.43 -54.77 23.93
CA SER A 403 7.37 -54.30 23.01
C SER A 403 7.59 -54.76 21.56
N PRO A 404 6.56 -54.83 20.70
CA PRO A 404 6.69 -55.33 19.33
C PRO A 404 7.57 -54.39 18.49
N ILE A 405 8.87 -54.69 18.44
CA ILE A 405 9.91 -53.95 17.73
C ILE A 405 9.47 -53.67 16.27
N SER A 406 8.71 -54.58 15.66
CA SER A 406 8.18 -54.43 14.30
C SER A 406 7.27 -53.21 14.09
N ILE A 407 6.44 -52.85 15.07
CA ILE A 407 5.52 -51.70 14.98
C ILE A 407 6.29 -50.39 15.08
N LEU A 408 7.26 -50.33 16.01
CA LEU A 408 8.14 -49.17 16.19
C LEU A 408 9.01 -48.97 14.95
N VAL A 409 9.57 -50.04 14.37
CA VAL A 409 10.34 -50.00 13.12
C VAL A 409 9.47 -49.51 11.95
N SER A 410 8.24 -49.99 11.82
CA SER A 410 7.33 -49.52 10.76
C SER A 410 6.95 -48.03 10.91
N SER A 411 6.88 -47.54 12.14
CA SER A 411 6.59 -46.14 12.44
C SER A 411 7.79 -45.24 12.17
N LEU A 412 8.99 -45.72 12.51
CA LEU A 412 10.25 -45.04 12.21
C LEU A 412 10.46 -44.93 10.69
N ASN A 413 10.21 -46.00 9.92
CA ASN A 413 10.27 -45.98 8.46
C ASN A 413 9.29 -44.96 7.84
N LYS A 414 8.06 -44.86 8.36
CA LYS A 414 7.09 -43.84 7.89
C LYS A 414 7.54 -42.41 8.20
N LEU A 415 8.13 -42.18 9.38
CA LEU A 415 8.69 -40.87 9.74
C LEU A 415 9.91 -40.53 8.87
N GLU A 416 10.74 -41.51 8.52
CA GLU A 416 11.85 -41.33 7.58
C GLU A 416 11.37 -40.97 6.17
N GLU A 417 10.31 -41.62 5.70
CA GLU A 417 9.71 -41.33 4.39
C GLU A 417 9.13 -39.90 4.36
N GLN A 418 8.39 -39.50 5.39
CA GLN A 418 7.89 -38.13 5.55
C GLN A 418 9.03 -37.11 5.63
N LYS A 419 10.09 -37.41 6.39
CA LYS A 419 11.30 -36.58 6.48
C LYS A 419 11.94 -36.40 5.09
N LYS A 420 11.98 -37.45 4.27
CA LYS A 420 12.51 -37.40 2.90
C LYS A 420 11.63 -36.54 1.99
N GLU A 421 10.30 -36.66 2.09
CA GLU A 421 9.34 -35.86 1.32
C GLU A 421 9.43 -34.37 1.66
N TYR A 422 9.39 -34.01 2.94
CA TYR A 422 9.50 -32.61 3.38
C TYR A 422 10.88 -32.00 3.08
N LYS A 423 11.96 -32.78 3.17
CA LYS A 423 13.29 -32.33 2.71
C LYS A 423 13.31 -32.04 1.20
N LYS A 424 12.71 -32.92 0.39
CA LYS A 424 12.60 -32.73 -1.06
C LYS A 424 11.80 -31.46 -1.38
N ARG A 425 10.62 -31.30 -0.79
CA ARG A 425 9.77 -30.11 -0.98
C ARG A 425 10.44 -28.82 -0.52
N LEU A 426 11.18 -28.86 0.59
CA LEU A 426 11.96 -27.72 1.06
C LEU A 426 13.05 -27.35 0.05
N SER A 427 13.74 -28.33 -0.52
CA SER A 427 14.76 -28.10 -1.55
C SER A 427 14.17 -27.53 -2.84
N GLU A 428 12.99 -28.00 -3.25
CA GLU A 428 12.26 -27.50 -4.42
C GLU A 428 11.78 -26.05 -4.23
N LEU A 429 11.21 -25.72 -3.06
CA LEU A 429 10.76 -24.35 -2.76
C LEU A 429 11.94 -23.37 -2.64
N LYS A 430 13.04 -23.79 -2.00
CA LYS A 430 14.28 -22.99 -1.94
C LYS A 430 14.89 -22.82 -3.33
N SER A 431 14.86 -23.86 -4.18
CA SER A 431 15.28 -23.77 -5.58
C SER A 431 14.39 -22.83 -6.39
N GLN A 432 13.07 -22.87 -6.25
CA GLN A 432 12.14 -21.95 -6.94
C GLN A 432 12.32 -20.49 -6.52
N GLN A 433 12.57 -20.23 -5.24
CA GLN A 433 12.88 -18.88 -4.74
C GLN A 433 14.21 -18.38 -5.28
N HIS A 434 15.23 -19.24 -5.27
CA HIS A 434 16.54 -18.96 -5.85
C HIS A 434 16.45 -18.68 -7.35
N ASN A 435 15.66 -19.47 -8.09
CA ASN A 435 15.41 -19.28 -9.52
C ASN A 435 14.68 -17.96 -9.80
N ASN A 436 13.73 -17.54 -8.98
CA ASN A 436 13.08 -16.23 -9.15
C ASN A 436 14.03 -15.04 -8.97
N ALA A 437 14.96 -15.14 -8.01
CA ALA A 437 16.01 -14.13 -7.81
C ALA A 437 16.98 -14.11 -9.00
N ILE A 438 17.40 -15.29 -9.45
CA ILE A 438 18.25 -15.46 -10.64
C ILE A 438 17.57 -14.90 -11.90
N ASP A 439 16.28 -15.22 -12.11
CA ASP A 439 15.48 -14.70 -13.22
C ASP A 439 15.43 -13.16 -13.20
N MET A 440 15.22 -12.56 -12.02
CA MET A 440 15.26 -11.10 -11.87
C MET A 440 16.61 -10.51 -12.33
N LEU A 441 17.72 -11.13 -11.91
CA LEU A 441 19.06 -10.68 -12.26
C LEU A 441 19.35 -10.86 -13.76
N TYR A 442 18.98 -11.99 -14.35
CA TYR A 442 19.09 -12.21 -15.79
C TYR A 442 18.25 -11.23 -16.61
N MET A 443 17.01 -10.95 -16.18
CA MET A 443 16.17 -9.95 -16.83
C MET A 443 16.80 -8.55 -16.72
N ALA A 444 17.42 -8.23 -15.58
CA ALA A 444 18.12 -6.96 -15.40
C ALA A 444 19.36 -6.85 -16.30
N GLU A 445 20.13 -7.93 -16.44
CA GLU A 445 21.27 -8.01 -17.36
C GLU A 445 20.83 -7.77 -18.80
N PHE A 446 19.77 -8.45 -19.25
CA PHE A 446 19.29 -8.29 -20.61
C PHE A 446 18.74 -6.88 -20.87
N LEU A 447 18.01 -6.30 -19.90
CA LEU A 447 17.54 -4.91 -20.00
C LEU A 447 18.68 -3.89 -19.97
N SER A 448 19.84 -4.20 -19.37
CA SER A 448 21.00 -3.31 -19.44
C SER A 448 21.54 -3.16 -20.87
N LYS A 449 21.43 -4.23 -21.68
CA LYS A 449 21.81 -4.29 -23.10
C LYS A 449 20.68 -3.80 -24.02
N SER A 450 19.43 -4.07 -23.66
CA SER A 450 18.21 -3.79 -24.44
C SER A 450 17.18 -2.99 -23.64
N PRO A 451 17.41 -1.68 -23.36
CA PRO A 451 16.63 -0.93 -22.37
C PRO A 451 15.15 -0.67 -22.73
N ASN A 452 14.78 -0.86 -24.00
CA ASN A 452 13.46 -0.52 -24.55
C ASN A 452 12.48 -1.70 -24.67
N GLU A 453 12.85 -2.91 -24.22
CA GLU A 453 12.01 -4.10 -24.38
C GLU A 453 10.86 -4.15 -23.34
N ASN A 454 9.65 -3.74 -23.75
CA ASN A 454 8.54 -3.56 -22.82
C ASN A 454 8.03 -4.84 -22.16
N GLU A 455 8.04 -5.98 -22.85
CA GLU A 455 7.60 -7.25 -22.28
C GLU A 455 8.50 -7.67 -21.12
N LEU A 456 9.82 -7.59 -21.33
CA LEU A 456 10.81 -7.88 -20.31
C LEU A 456 10.73 -6.90 -19.13
N ARG A 457 10.45 -5.62 -19.39
CA ARG A 457 10.18 -4.61 -18.34
C ARG A 457 8.94 -4.96 -17.52
N GLN A 458 7.88 -5.48 -18.13
CA GLN A 458 6.67 -5.91 -17.40
C GLN A 458 6.97 -7.12 -16.51
N ARG A 459 7.69 -8.11 -17.04
CA ARG A 459 8.10 -9.29 -16.28
C ARG A 459 9.02 -8.93 -15.11
N LEU A 460 10.04 -8.09 -15.36
CA LEU A 460 10.91 -7.57 -14.31
C LEU A 460 10.11 -6.82 -13.24
N HIS A 461 9.20 -5.92 -13.63
CA HIS A 461 8.34 -5.19 -12.70
C HIS A 461 7.53 -6.15 -11.81
N SER A 462 6.91 -7.18 -12.38
CA SER A 462 6.15 -8.17 -11.62
C SER A 462 7.01 -8.86 -10.55
N LYS A 463 8.26 -9.21 -10.87
CA LYS A 463 9.18 -9.82 -9.91
C LYS A 463 9.67 -8.79 -8.87
N MET A 464 9.89 -7.53 -9.27
CA MET A 464 10.31 -6.45 -8.38
C MET A 464 9.28 -6.18 -7.28
N VAL A 465 7.98 -6.27 -7.57
CA VAL A 465 6.92 -6.08 -6.57
C VAL A 465 6.98 -7.12 -5.44
N ASP A 466 7.47 -8.33 -5.73
CA ASP A 466 7.63 -9.38 -4.71
C ASP A 466 8.95 -9.23 -3.92
N ALA A 467 10.01 -8.69 -4.55
CA ALA A 467 11.33 -8.58 -3.94
C ALA A 467 11.58 -7.24 -3.22
N ILE A 468 10.86 -6.18 -3.57
CA ILE A 468 11.10 -4.81 -3.07
C ILE A 468 9.89 -4.32 -2.27
N ASP A 469 10.14 -3.88 -1.02
CA ASP A 469 9.12 -3.24 -0.19
C ASP A 469 8.84 -1.80 -0.68
N LYS A 470 9.89 -1.00 -0.81
CA LYS A 470 9.80 0.41 -1.22
C LYS A 470 11.15 0.95 -1.69
N ILE A 471 11.10 1.96 -2.55
CA ILE A 471 12.26 2.72 -3.03
C ILE A 471 12.07 4.18 -2.63
N TRP A 472 12.98 4.72 -1.83
CA TRP A 472 13.00 6.13 -1.47
C TRP A 472 13.99 6.87 -2.35
N ILE A 473 13.55 7.99 -2.90
CA ILE A 473 14.40 8.89 -3.69
C ILE A 473 14.40 10.26 -3.04
N LYS A 474 15.59 10.74 -2.69
CA LYS A 474 15.81 12.11 -2.24
C LYS A 474 16.48 12.90 -3.36
N PRO A 475 15.72 13.64 -4.18
CA PRO A 475 16.29 14.45 -5.23
C PRO A 475 16.76 15.80 -4.70
N GLU A 476 17.91 16.25 -5.21
CA GLU A 476 18.48 17.57 -4.95
C GLU A 476 18.93 18.21 -6.26
N LYS A 477 18.68 19.51 -6.41
CA LYS A 477 19.09 20.27 -7.59
C LYS A 477 20.23 21.20 -7.24
N HIS A 478 21.36 21.07 -7.93
CA HIS A 478 22.57 21.85 -7.72
C HIS A 478 23.16 22.30 -9.05
N TYR A 479 23.51 23.59 -9.19
CA TYR A 479 24.05 24.18 -10.43
C TYR A 479 23.34 23.74 -11.73
N GLY A 480 22.01 23.72 -11.70
CA GLY A 480 21.20 23.30 -12.85
C GLY A 480 21.18 21.79 -13.14
N LYS A 481 21.98 21.00 -12.43
CA LYS A 481 22.02 19.53 -12.46
C LYS A 481 21.16 18.95 -11.33
N VAL A 482 20.65 17.75 -11.53
CA VAL A 482 19.89 17.00 -10.51
C VAL A 482 20.74 15.83 -10.06
N TYR A 483 20.80 15.66 -8.75
CA TYR A 483 21.39 14.52 -8.06
C TYR A 483 20.27 13.85 -7.26
N ALA A 484 20.33 12.55 -7.06
CA ALA A 484 19.41 11.91 -6.12
C ALA A 484 20.07 10.76 -5.38
N LEU A 485 19.85 10.72 -4.07
CA LEU A 485 20.13 9.53 -3.25
C LEU A 485 18.94 8.59 -3.36
N VAL A 486 19.21 7.33 -3.68
CA VAL A 486 18.21 6.28 -3.83
C VAL A 486 18.48 5.19 -2.81
N GLU A 487 17.46 4.83 -2.04
CA GLU A 487 17.50 3.72 -1.08
C GLU A 487 16.41 2.70 -1.47
N ILE A 488 16.83 1.45 -1.69
CA ILE A 488 15.94 0.31 -1.97
C ILE A 488 15.83 -0.51 -0.69
N PHE A 489 14.60 -0.67 -0.20
CA PHE A 489 14.29 -1.58 0.90
C PHE A 489 13.76 -2.88 0.32
N TRP A 490 14.47 -3.98 0.60
CA TRP A 490 14.09 -5.31 0.12
C TRP A 490 13.01 -5.92 1.01
N ALA A 491 12.20 -6.80 0.42
CA ALA A 491 11.07 -7.45 1.10
C ALA A 491 11.51 -8.39 2.23
N ASN A 492 12.79 -8.79 2.28
CA ASN A 492 13.35 -9.52 3.41
C ASN A 492 13.43 -8.68 4.71
N LYS A 493 13.24 -7.36 4.62
CA LYS A 493 13.28 -6.37 5.72
C LYS A 493 14.61 -6.32 6.50
N THR A 494 15.61 -7.07 6.07
CA THR A 494 16.94 -7.15 6.68
C THR A 494 18.02 -6.55 5.78
N THR A 495 17.76 -6.39 4.48
CA THR A 495 18.70 -5.76 3.54
C THR A 495 18.16 -4.44 3.01
N MET A 496 19.07 -3.51 2.77
CA MET A 496 18.84 -2.23 2.11
C MET A 496 20.00 -1.96 1.18
N THR A 497 19.72 -1.44 -0.02
CA THR A 497 20.75 -1.05 -0.99
C THR A 497 20.63 0.43 -1.30
N GLU A 498 21.74 1.14 -1.27
CA GLU A 498 21.80 2.57 -1.57
C GLU A 498 22.68 2.85 -2.79
N PHE A 499 22.27 3.80 -3.62
CA PHE A 499 23.08 4.32 -4.72
C PHE A 499 22.74 5.79 -5.01
N VAL A 500 23.60 6.46 -5.77
CA VAL A 500 23.41 7.88 -6.14
C VAL A 500 23.37 8.01 -7.65
N ILE A 501 22.50 8.89 -8.13
CA ILE A 501 22.43 9.30 -9.54
C ILE A 501 22.79 10.79 -9.67
N GLY A 502 23.45 11.19 -10.76
CA GLY A 502 23.85 12.57 -11.00
C GLY A 502 24.95 12.75 -12.05
N HIS A 503 24.95 13.91 -12.67
CA HIS A 503 25.87 14.24 -13.77
C HIS A 503 27.33 14.35 -13.29
N GLY A 504 28.21 13.52 -13.86
CA GLY A 504 29.65 13.50 -13.52
C GLY A 504 29.99 12.65 -12.28
N VAL A 505 28.99 11.98 -11.69
CA VAL A 505 29.22 10.90 -10.73
C VAL A 505 29.65 9.67 -11.55
N ALA A 506 30.92 9.67 -11.99
CA ALA A 506 31.51 8.48 -12.58
C ALA A 506 31.49 7.37 -11.52
N ASP A 507 30.77 6.30 -11.79
CA ASP A 507 30.85 5.00 -11.13
C ASP A 507 31.22 5.08 -9.64
N VAL A 508 30.39 5.76 -8.86
CA VAL A 508 30.26 5.38 -7.44
C VAL A 508 29.28 4.21 -7.37
N SER A 509 29.53 3.18 -8.20
CA SER A 509 29.29 1.83 -7.73
C SER A 509 30.29 1.66 -6.59
N ILE A 510 29.77 1.25 -5.44
CA ILE A 510 30.58 0.95 -4.28
C ILE A 510 31.49 -0.21 -4.74
N LYS A 511 32.75 0.09 -5.09
CA LYS A 511 33.80 -0.91 -5.24
C LYS A 511 33.94 -1.58 -3.88
N GLY A 512 33.26 -2.70 -3.76
CA GLY A 512 33.08 -3.44 -2.54
C GLY A 512 31.82 -4.27 -2.73
N THR A 513 32.01 -5.54 -3.06
CA THR A 513 31.03 -6.58 -2.84
C THR A 513 30.65 -6.55 -1.37
N THR A 514 29.67 -5.73 -1.06
CA THR A 514 28.91 -5.68 0.18
C THR A 514 27.88 -4.60 -0.11
N ALA A 515 26.64 -5.03 -0.33
CA ALA A 515 25.53 -4.25 0.22
C ALA A 515 25.97 -3.78 1.61
N ILE A 516 25.74 -2.52 1.98
CA ILE A 516 25.85 -2.16 3.39
C ILE A 516 24.73 -2.93 4.08
N HIS A 517 25.04 -4.17 4.49
CA HIS A 517 24.14 -5.04 5.23
C HIS A 517 23.97 -4.42 6.60
N HIS A 518 22.91 -3.64 6.77
CA HIS A 518 22.46 -3.32 8.10
C HIS A 518 21.63 -4.48 8.64
N ASN A 519 22.24 -5.36 9.42
CA ASN A 519 21.50 -6.20 10.35
C ASN A 519 20.87 -5.28 11.41
N PHE A 520 19.65 -4.80 11.16
CA PHE A 520 18.90 -4.03 12.14
C PHE A 520 18.01 -4.97 12.95
N GLY A 521 18.29 -5.09 14.26
CA GLY A 521 17.39 -5.70 15.24
C GLY A 521 16.12 -4.90 15.53
N THR A 522 15.93 -3.75 14.89
CA THR A 522 14.75 -2.87 15.04
C THR A 522 14.56 -2.00 13.79
N PRO A 523 13.32 -1.73 13.35
CA PRO A 523 13.08 -0.92 12.15
C PRO A 523 13.70 0.47 12.32
N ALA A 524 14.70 0.78 11.51
CA ALA A 524 15.39 2.07 11.54
C ALA A 524 14.36 3.21 11.38
N SER A 525 14.39 4.15 12.33
CA SER A 525 13.43 5.26 12.43
C SER A 525 13.45 6.17 11.18
N PRO A 526 12.46 7.07 10.99
CA PRO A 526 12.34 8.01 9.85
C PRO A 526 13.48 9.03 9.70
N LYS A 527 14.61 8.88 10.40
CA LYS A 527 15.72 9.85 10.47
C LYS A 527 16.76 9.74 9.35
N LEU A 528 16.65 8.79 8.42
CA LEU A 528 17.66 8.56 7.36
C LEU A 528 17.81 9.72 6.34
N PHE A 529 16.84 10.61 6.18
CA PHE A 529 16.92 11.72 5.20
C PHE A 529 17.14 13.11 5.80
N ALA A 530 17.50 13.20 7.09
CA ALA A 530 17.61 14.47 7.81
C ALA A 530 18.88 15.29 7.53
N PHE A 531 19.86 14.76 6.79
CA PHE A 531 21.11 15.44 6.45
C PHE A 531 21.04 16.11 5.08
N ASP A 532 21.80 17.18 4.89
CA ASP A 532 21.90 17.90 3.63
C ASP A 532 22.99 17.23 2.76
N LEU A 533 22.69 16.77 1.54
CA LEU A 533 23.72 16.16 0.67
C LEU A 533 24.87 17.13 0.34
N ARG A 534 24.67 18.42 0.62
CA ARG A 534 25.63 19.52 0.42
C ARG A 534 26.52 19.80 1.64
N ASP A 535 26.27 19.19 2.79
CA ASP A 535 27.01 19.46 4.02
C ASP A 535 28.01 18.33 4.33
N GLN A 536 29.26 18.59 3.96
CA GLN A 536 30.40 17.70 4.14
C GLN A 536 30.65 17.31 5.61
N LYS A 537 30.25 18.16 6.58
CA LYS A 537 30.35 17.86 8.02
C LYS A 537 29.22 16.96 8.52
N SER A 538 28.06 16.99 7.86
CA SER A 538 26.91 16.12 8.18
C SER A 538 26.94 14.78 7.42
N ALA A 539 27.72 14.70 6.34
CA ALA A 539 27.94 13.52 5.51
C ALA A 539 29.02 12.60 6.12
N ASN A 540 28.75 11.99 7.28
CA ASN A 540 29.67 11.11 7.99
C ASN A 540 29.95 9.74 7.29
N ARG A 541 29.30 9.46 6.15
CA ARG A 541 29.53 8.23 5.36
C ARG A 541 30.45 8.52 4.17
N MET A 542 31.43 7.66 3.91
CA MET A 542 32.46 7.83 2.87
C MET A 542 31.88 8.12 1.47
N VAL A 543 30.76 7.47 1.10
CA VAL A 543 30.06 7.66 -0.18
C VAL A 543 29.45 9.06 -0.29
N LEU A 544 28.80 9.52 0.78
CA LEU A 544 28.21 10.87 0.86
C LEU A 544 29.29 11.95 0.91
N HIS A 545 30.43 11.65 1.55
CA HIS A 545 31.59 12.54 1.58
C HIS A 545 32.22 12.68 0.19
N LYS A 546 32.36 11.59 -0.57
CA LYS A 546 32.85 11.61 -1.96
C LYS A 546 31.88 12.35 -2.89
N LEU A 547 30.57 12.16 -2.73
CA LEU A 547 29.55 12.92 -3.47
C LEU A 547 29.61 14.41 -3.12
N ALA A 548 29.69 14.77 -1.84
CA ALA A 548 29.82 16.16 -1.39
C ALA A 548 31.12 16.79 -1.93
N LYS A 549 32.23 16.03 -1.93
CA LYS A 549 33.52 16.45 -2.51
C LYS A 549 33.42 16.64 -4.03
N GLN A 550 32.82 15.69 -4.76
CA GLN A 550 32.60 15.79 -6.21
C GLN A 550 31.64 16.93 -6.60
N CYS A 551 30.59 17.18 -5.82
CA CYS A 551 29.73 18.35 -5.98
C CYS A 551 30.50 19.67 -5.82
N ASN A 552 31.56 19.65 -4.99
CA ASN A 552 32.48 20.77 -4.80
C ASN A 552 33.65 20.83 -5.82
N GLU A 553 33.94 19.75 -6.54
CA GLU A 553 35.08 19.62 -7.48
C GLU A 553 34.74 19.89 -8.96
N ILE A 554 33.45 20.01 -9.34
CA ILE A 554 33.10 20.38 -10.72
C ILE A 554 33.61 21.81 -10.99
N LYS A 555 34.57 21.92 -11.93
CA LYS A 555 35.34 23.13 -12.26
C LYS A 555 34.52 24.42 -12.09
N PRO A 556 34.92 25.29 -11.15
CA PRO A 556 34.42 26.67 -11.13
C PRO A 556 34.80 27.31 -12.46
N TYR A 557 33.85 28.02 -13.07
CA TYR A 557 34.20 29.17 -13.90
C TYR A 557 35.14 30.08 -13.10
N GLU A 558 36.07 30.77 -13.76
CA GLU A 558 37.04 31.67 -13.13
C GLU A 558 36.37 32.48 -12.01
N LEU A 559 36.65 32.08 -10.77
CA LEU A 559 36.32 32.90 -9.62
C LEU A 559 37.14 34.17 -9.81
N PRO A 560 36.55 35.37 -9.62
CA PRO A 560 37.35 36.58 -9.65
C PRO A 560 38.49 36.44 -8.62
N ASP A 561 39.72 36.81 -9.02
CA ASP A 561 40.95 36.66 -8.22
C ASP A 561 40.83 37.25 -6.80
N LYS A 562 39.84 38.13 -6.58
CA LYS A 562 39.45 38.64 -5.27
C LYS A 562 37.93 38.59 -5.10
N ILE A 563 37.47 37.97 -4.01
CA ILE A 563 36.07 38.06 -3.57
C ILE A 563 35.75 39.53 -3.25
N PRO A 564 34.68 40.12 -3.82
CA PRO A 564 34.39 41.54 -3.62
C PRO A 564 34.21 41.90 -2.14
N ALA A 565 34.73 43.07 -1.75
CA ALA A 565 34.67 43.55 -0.36
C ALA A 565 33.28 44.09 0.02
N THR A 566 32.53 44.59 -0.96
CA THR A 566 31.18 45.14 -0.75
C THR A 566 30.10 44.13 -1.12
N LEU A 567 28.96 44.23 -0.43
CA LEU A 567 27.82 43.34 -0.60
C LEU A 567 27.22 43.45 -2.01
N ASN A 568 27.13 44.66 -2.56
CA ASN A 568 26.51 44.87 -3.87
C ASN A 568 27.34 44.27 -4.99
N GLU A 569 28.65 44.52 -5.00
CA GLU A 569 29.57 43.92 -5.97
C GLU A 569 29.58 42.38 -5.83
N ALA A 570 29.56 41.87 -4.60
CA ALA A 570 29.48 40.44 -4.34
C ALA A 570 28.18 39.82 -4.88
N ILE A 571 27.04 40.49 -4.69
CA ILE A 571 25.75 40.05 -5.24
C ILE A 571 25.79 40.02 -6.76
N ASP A 572 26.35 41.05 -7.40
CA ASP A 572 26.38 41.17 -8.86
C ASP A 572 27.28 40.10 -9.48
N VAL A 573 28.46 39.86 -8.89
CA VAL A 573 29.35 38.75 -9.26
C VAL A 573 28.65 37.41 -9.07
N TRP A 574 28.00 37.19 -7.92
CA TRP A 574 27.30 35.94 -7.65
C TRP A 574 26.14 35.69 -8.61
N ILE A 575 25.38 36.72 -8.97
CA ILE A 575 24.32 36.62 -9.98
C ILE A 575 24.91 36.27 -11.35
N ASN A 576 26.05 36.83 -11.73
CA ASN A 576 26.73 36.50 -12.98
C ASN A 576 27.23 35.05 -13.00
N ILE A 577 27.78 34.54 -11.90
CA ILE A 577 28.12 33.12 -11.72
C ILE A 577 26.85 32.25 -11.89
N GLN A 578 25.76 32.58 -11.19
CA GLN A 578 24.50 31.84 -11.30
C GLN A 578 23.86 31.91 -12.71
N ARG A 579 24.09 33.00 -13.46
CA ARG A 579 23.67 33.16 -14.85
C ARG A 579 24.43 32.21 -15.78
N ALA A 580 25.74 32.06 -15.57
CA ALA A 580 26.59 31.16 -16.36
C ALA A 580 26.25 29.68 -16.11
N GLU A 581 25.79 29.33 -14.90
CA GLU A 581 25.51 27.95 -14.49
C GLU A 581 24.16 27.38 -14.98
N GLN A 582 23.24 28.18 -15.55
CA GLN A 582 21.86 27.73 -15.82
C GLN A 582 21.33 28.03 -17.23
N LYS A 583 20.51 27.11 -17.78
CA LYS A 583 19.82 27.27 -19.08
C LYS A 583 18.95 28.54 -19.13
N LYS A 584 18.88 29.18 -20.32
CA LYS A 584 18.02 30.35 -20.63
C LYS A 584 16.62 30.19 -20.00
N GLY A 585 16.29 31.04 -19.03
CA GLY A 585 14.98 31.11 -18.36
C GLY A 585 15.02 30.90 -16.84
N SER A 586 15.97 30.14 -16.30
CA SER A 586 16.05 29.85 -14.85
C SER A 586 16.62 31.04 -14.04
N PHE A 587 17.42 31.90 -14.67
CA PHE A 587 17.99 33.11 -14.05
C PHE A 587 16.95 34.16 -13.62
N ARG A 588 15.79 34.21 -14.31
CA ARG A 588 14.69 35.13 -13.98
C ARG A 588 14.10 34.87 -12.60
N VAL A 589 14.29 33.68 -12.03
CA VAL A 589 13.79 33.30 -10.71
C VAL A 589 14.79 33.66 -9.60
N ILE A 590 16.10 33.71 -9.90
CA ILE A 590 17.15 34.01 -8.92
C ILE A 590 17.21 35.50 -8.61
N ILE A 591 17.13 36.36 -9.63
CA ILE A 591 17.22 37.81 -9.45
C ILE A 591 16.14 38.34 -8.48
N PRO A 592 14.84 37.98 -8.61
CA PRO A 592 13.82 38.40 -7.66
C PRO A 592 13.99 37.83 -6.24
N GLN A 593 14.63 36.66 -6.10
CA GLN A 593 14.88 36.04 -4.80
C GLN A 593 16.00 36.77 -4.04
N ILE A 594 17.08 37.17 -4.73
CA ILE A 594 18.16 37.96 -4.11
C ILE A 594 17.79 39.44 -3.97
N ALA A 595 16.97 40.01 -4.86
CA ALA A 595 16.56 41.41 -4.76
C ALA A 595 15.93 41.76 -3.40
N ARG A 596 15.09 40.87 -2.86
CA ARG A 596 14.49 41.03 -1.52
C ARG A 596 15.53 40.98 -0.40
N PHE A 597 16.58 40.17 -0.58
CA PHE A 597 17.69 40.15 0.36
C PHE A 597 18.48 41.45 0.30
N LYS A 598 18.72 41.98 -0.90
CA LYS A 598 19.34 43.30 -1.14
C LYS A 598 18.54 44.43 -0.49
N GLU A 599 17.21 44.42 -0.61
CA GLU A 599 16.32 45.36 0.10
C GLU A 599 16.47 45.27 1.63
N PHE A 600 16.48 44.05 2.17
CA PHE A 600 16.64 43.84 3.60
C PHE A 600 18.00 44.32 4.10
N THR A 601 19.09 44.00 3.40
CA THR A 601 20.44 44.42 3.77
C THR A 601 20.59 45.93 3.67
N ALA A 602 20.01 46.57 2.65
CA ALA A 602 19.98 48.03 2.52
C ALA A 602 19.25 48.67 3.71
N LYS A 603 18.05 48.16 4.06
CA LYS A 603 17.27 48.65 5.22
C LYS A 603 18.02 48.50 6.55
N ASN A 604 18.91 47.53 6.67
CA ASN A 604 19.71 47.28 7.86
C ASN A 604 21.15 47.83 7.77
N LYS A 605 21.47 48.65 6.75
CA LYS A 605 22.80 49.26 6.53
C LYS A 605 23.94 48.23 6.45
N ILE A 606 23.65 47.05 5.90
CA ILE A 606 24.63 45.97 5.71
C ILE A 606 25.27 46.14 4.33
N THR A 607 26.57 46.45 4.32
CA THR A 607 27.31 46.74 3.09
C THR A 607 28.59 45.93 2.94
N ARG A 608 29.07 45.29 4.01
CA ARG A 608 30.32 44.48 4.05
C ARG A 608 30.13 43.25 4.93
N LYS A 609 31.02 42.25 4.80
CA LYS A 609 30.96 40.99 5.57
C LYS A 609 30.90 41.23 7.09
N SER A 610 31.67 42.19 7.60
CA SER A 610 31.74 42.56 9.03
C SER A 610 30.44 43.13 9.62
N HIS A 611 29.48 43.56 8.78
CA HIS A 611 28.19 44.08 9.24
C HIS A 611 27.20 42.96 9.56
N PHE A 612 27.46 41.72 9.11
CA PHE A 612 26.70 40.57 9.56
C PHE A 612 27.16 40.25 10.98
N LYS A 613 26.24 40.42 11.95
CA LYS A 613 26.42 40.08 13.37
C LYS A 613 25.40 39.03 13.78
N ASP A 614 25.67 38.32 14.87
CA ASP A 614 24.74 37.33 15.40
C ASP A 614 23.35 37.91 15.63
N GLY A 615 22.34 37.16 15.21
CA GLY A 615 20.93 37.54 15.28
C GLY A 615 20.38 38.22 14.03
N ILE A 616 21.22 38.56 13.04
CA ILE A 616 20.75 39.11 11.76
C ILE A 616 19.87 38.12 10.98
N GLN A 617 20.13 36.82 11.13
CA GLN A 617 19.32 35.73 10.58
C GLN A 617 17.87 35.78 11.09
N PHE A 618 17.65 36.13 12.37
CA PHE A 618 16.30 36.26 12.92
C PHE A 618 15.59 37.52 12.40
N LYS A 619 16.33 38.61 12.19
CA LYS A 619 15.78 39.83 11.55
C LYS A 619 15.37 39.56 10.10
N TRP A 620 16.17 38.80 9.36
CA TRP A 620 15.85 38.38 7.99
C TRP A 620 14.62 37.48 7.94
N GLN A 621 14.51 36.52 8.87
CA GLN A 621 13.33 35.67 9.02
C GLN A 621 12.07 36.50 9.33
N LYS A 622 12.15 37.43 10.28
CA LYS A 622 11.03 38.34 10.61
C LYS A 622 10.61 39.19 9.41
N TYR A 623 11.55 39.64 8.60
CA TYR A 623 11.27 40.38 7.36
C TYR A 623 10.44 39.55 6.38
N LEU A 624 10.84 38.30 6.12
CA LEU A 624 10.10 37.40 5.24
C LEU A 624 8.73 37.00 5.80
N LEU A 625 8.63 36.75 7.11
CA LEU A 625 7.35 36.50 7.78
C LEU A 625 6.39 37.68 7.65
N LYS A 626 6.90 38.93 7.75
CA LYS A 626 6.07 40.12 7.54
C LYS A 626 5.55 40.18 6.10
N LYS A 627 6.39 39.88 5.11
CA LYS A 627 6.00 39.83 3.69
C LYS A 627 5.00 38.71 3.36
N ILE A 628 5.05 37.59 4.09
CA ILE A 628 4.01 36.54 3.99
C ILE A 628 2.68 37.06 4.55
N LYS A 629 2.71 37.71 5.73
CA LYS A 629 1.50 38.22 6.38
C LYS A 629 0.78 39.32 5.58
N THR A 630 1.50 40.10 4.78
CA THR A 630 0.92 41.12 3.90
C THR A 630 0.50 40.59 2.53
N GLU A 631 0.57 39.27 2.31
CA GLU A 631 0.32 38.59 1.03
C GLU A 631 1.26 39.01 -0.13
N ASP A 632 2.32 39.78 0.12
CA ASP A 632 3.31 40.17 -0.90
C ASP A 632 4.02 38.96 -1.52
N ILE A 633 4.21 37.87 -0.75
CA ILE A 633 4.86 36.63 -1.20
C ILE A 633 4.24 35.39 -0.56
N SER A 634 4.23 34.27 -1.30
CA SER A 634 3.86 32.96 -0.74
C SER A 634 4.93 32.39 0.19
N GLN A 635 4.54 31.48 1.10
CA GLN A 635 5.48 30.77 1.99
C GLN A 635 6.60 30.05 1.20
N GLY A 636 6.26 29.39 0.10
CA GLY A 636 7.26 28.76 -0.78
C GLY A 636 8.24 29.77 -1.39
N THR A 637 7.77 30.95 -1.77
CA THR A 637 8.63 32.03 -2.28
C THR A 637 9.55 32.58 -1.20
N ALA A 638 9.06 32.73 0.03
CA ALA A 638 9.86 33.13 1.18
C ALA A 638 10.94 32.09 1.51
N ARG A 639 10.61 30.79 1.49
CA ARG A 639 11.55 29.68 1.69
C ARG A 639 12.66 29.68 0.65
N ASN A 640 12.30 29.83 -0.63
CA ASN A 640 13.28 29.91 -1.71
C ASN A 640 14.18 31.15 -1.58
N THR A 641 13.60 32.29 -1.25
CA THR A 641 14.32 33.56 -0.99
C THR A 641 15.32 33.41 0.16
N TYR A 642 14.91 32.79 1.27
CA TYR A 642 15.77 32.52 2.41
C TYR A 642 16.93 31.58 2.05
N ASN A 643 16.65 30.49 1.34
CA ASN A 643 17.67 29.52 0.93
C ASN A 643 18.67 30.12 -0.08
N ARG A 644 18.22 31.01 -0.98
CA ARG A 644 19.13 31.72 -1.90
C ARG A 644 20.04 32.70 -1.19
N ALA A 645 19.51 33.48 -0.25
CA ALA A 645 20.33 34.36 0.58
C ALA A 645 21.39 33.56 1.35
N ARG A 646 21.00 32.41 1.93
CA ARG A 646 21.93 31.50 2.60
C ARG A 646 23.02 30.96 1.66
N GLN A 647 22.66 30.56 0.44
CA GLN A 647 23.62 30.10 -0.57
C GLN A 647 24.61 31.20 -0.94
N PHE A 648 24.12 32.43 -1.17
CA PHE A 648 24.95 33.60 -1.44
C PHE A 648 25.91 33.91 -0.28
N LEU A 649 25.43 33.93 0.96
CA LEU A 649 26.27 34.24 2.14
C LEU A 649 27.36 33.20 2.39
N ARG A 650 27.07 31.92 2.10
CA ARG A 650 28.08 30.86 2.13
C ARG A 650 29.15 31.06 1.07
N TRP A 651 28.75 31.37 -0.17
CA TRP A 651 29.70 31.71 -1.24
C TRP A 651 30.53 32.95 -0.91
N TRP A 652 29.93 33.95 -0.25
CA TRP A 652 30.63 35.16 0.19
C TRP A 652 31.39 34.99 1.51
N GLU A 653 31.52 33.77 2.03
CA GLU A 653 32.29 33.42 3.24
C GLU A 653 31.91 34.22 4.49
N VAL A 654 30.63 34.52 4.66
CA VAL A 654 30.15 35.17 5.89
C VAL A 654 30.15 34.14 7.02
N LYS A 655 30.93 34.39 8.08
CA LYS A 655 31.18 33.47 9.21
C LYS A 655 29.98 33.23 10.15
N ILE A 656 28.76 33.61 9.76
CA ILE A 656 27.54 33.44 10.57
C ILE A 656 26.72 32.29 10.05
N GLU A 657 26.27 31.45 10.97
CA GLU A 657 25.47 30.30 10.64
C GLU A 657 24.01 30.69 10.38
N PHE A 658 23.56 30.50 9.15
CA PHE A 658 22.14 30.59 8.80
C PHE A 658 21.55 29.17 8.87
N PRO A 659 20.64 28.88 9.80
CA PRO A 659 20.02 27.56 9.90
C PRO A 659 19.13 27.28 8.68
N THR A 660 18.83 26.01 8.40
CA THR A 660 17.89 25.62 7.33
C THR A 660 16.49 26.17 7.61
N CYS A 661 15.74 26.42 6.54
CA CYS A 661 14.42 27.08 6.56
C CYS A 661 13.29 26.28 7.27
N GLY A 662 13.58 25.17 7.97
CA GLY A 662 12.57 24.26 8.54
C GLY A 662 11.60 24.91 9.53
N PHE A 663 11.93 26.09 10.07
CA PHE A 663 11.11 26.81 11.04
C PHE A 663 10.07 27.76 10.43
N LEU A 664 10.17 28.13 9.14
CA LEU A 664 9.13 28.93 8.47
C LEU A 664 7.81 28.15 8.26
N MET A 665 7.78 26.85 8.62
CA MET A 665 6.63 25.95 8.52
C MET A 665 5.89 25.71 9.85
N LYS A 666 6.25 26.41 10.94
CA LYS A 666 5.73 26.14 12.31
C LYS A 666 4.78 27.20 12.89
N LYS A 667 4.11 28.02 12.08
CA LYS A 667 2.99 28.85 12.55
C LYS A 667 1.80 28.77 11.63
#